data_AF-A0A4R8RYL6-F1
#
_entry.id   AF-A0A4R8RYL6-F1
#
_cell.length_a   1.000
_cell.length_b   1.000
_cell.length_c   1.000
_cell.angle_alpha   90.00
_cell.angle_beta   90.00
_cell.angle_gamma   90.00
#
_symmetry.space_group_name_H-M   'P 1'
#
loop_
_entity.id
_entity.type
_entity.pdbx_description
1 polymer ?
#
loop_
_entity_poly.entity_id
_entity_poly.type
_entity_poly.pdbx_seq_one_letter_code
_entity_poly.pdbx_strand_id
1 'polypeptide(L)'
;MFAWWGRMVYRYRFIVVAAFVTICLGSGLFGITLGDHVTQSGFFADNSESVKASVMADDALGRDRTTHVVAVIAAPEGKTVDDPDFQKKVTDHFNQLTKDNPNEVYGWAGWLRAPTSTDPTVKRMVTDDRKHTFVSVSLNGDNDDTILNNYKALSNPGKDDDPAKNKFLLDGVDIQLAGLQPVASELTGTIGKDQQRMEVLSLPVMAVVLFFVFGGVIAAGLPLMVGGLTIAGALGIMRLITLFAPVHFFAQPVVTLIGLGIAIDYSLFIVSRFREEIAEGYDTETAVRRTVITSGRTVMFSATLIAAALMPMLIVPQQFLRSLTYAGIASVLLAAILAVTVLPACLGVLGRHVDALSIKRFSRTKSREELENGFWGRTVVFVMQRPLMFAVPIVIVMLLLIVPLGNLKLGGFSEKYLPPTNSVRVAQEDFDKLFPGFRTETITIVTKGATDSQLNQIRADAMKVPGFVEPGGDKSQMWQRRQAVGPDSDASVKVIQNALINRDTAGAKVKELRAMSVPKGVTMYVGGTPALEQDSIDTVFDKLPLVIVILISVTTILMFLAFGSLVLPIKAAVMSALGLGSTMGILTWIFVDGHFSKWLNFTPTPLTAPVIVLIIVVIYGLSSDYEVFLMSRMIEARHQGLSTTEAVRVGTANTGRIITAAALILIVVAGGFAFSDLVMMKYLAFGLIAALILDATVVRMLLIPAVMKLLGDDCWWAPAWMKRVQVKLGLGEVTLTDERKRPTGREQAIAAATSPVGSNARTTKLQIASERTRLPSTPPARQHDPSAPARPTPTPPAPPTTPVSLAGNTGGDAPATTRMSVPGKNVAPTDAPTTRVPGGNPAGPDAPTTRSSIAGTHRPDRRNADREIESWLGELRGPKQPGSGPAAESGDATTAIPVAKPPQPNRANSTPAEDATTAMPIATPDATRQGPPRAPRPPQSPQPAPPAADATEALPTSGQSRDQKSTPQQQQEADEATRRSRGGSVSAQDLLRREGRRI
;
A
#
# COMPACT_ATOMS: atom_id res chain seq x y z
N MET A 1 -31.91 -7.52 6.27
CA MET A 1 -31.06 -6.69 7.15
C MET A 1 -31.15 -5.19 6.82
N PHE A 2 -30.58 -4.71 5.70
CA PHE A 2 -30.48 -3.27 5.37
C PHE A 2 -31.79 -2.46 5.47
N ALA A 3 -32.95 -3.04 5.11
CA ALA A 3 -34.27 -2.40 5.23
C ALA A 3 -34.73 -2.14 6.69
N TRP A 4 -34.22 -2.90 7.65
CA TRP A 4 -34.40 -2.63 9.07
C TRP A 4 -33.41 -1.56 9.54
N TRP A 5 -32.14 -1.67 9.12
CA TRP A 5 -31.11 -0.69 9.47
C TRP A 5 -31.47 0.74 9.03
N GLY A 6 -31.87 0.94 7.77
CA GLY A 6 -32.25 2.27 7.26
C GLY A 6 -33.41 2.91 8.02
N ARG A 7 -34.37 2.13 8.53
CA ARG A 7 -35.45 2.64 9.40
C ARG A 7 -34.94 3.01 10.79
N MET A 8 -34.06 2.22 11.37
CA MET A 8 -33.48 2.52 12.69
C MET A 8 -32.57 3.74 12.66
N VAL A 9 -31.74 3.88 11.62
CA VAL A 9 -30.90 5.07 11.40
C VAL A 9 -31.76 6.32 11.26
N TYR A 10 -32.86 6.28 10.50
CA TYR A 10 -33.78 7.43 10.42
C TYR A 10 -34.49 7.74 11.75
N ARG A 11 -34.97 6.70 12.46
CA ARG A 11 -35.68 6.85 13.74
C ARG A 11 -34.81 7.45 14.84
N TYR A 12 -33.55 7.03 14.93
CA TYR A 12 -32.60 7.45 15.97
C TYR A 12 -31.55 8.46 15.48
N ARG A 13 -31.78 9.10 14.32
CA ARG A 13 -30.79 9.92 13.59
C ARG A 13 -29.97 10.89 14.45
N PHE A 14 -30.59 11.61 15.37
CA PHE A 14 -29.87 12.56 16.25
C PHE A 14 -28.89 11.85 17.20
N ILE A 15 -29.30 10.72 17.79
CA ILE A 15 -28.44 9.91 18.67
C ILE A 15 -27.32 9.26 17.87
N VAL A 16 -27.60 8.75 16.67
CA VAL A 16 -26.60 8.15 15.78
C VAL A 16 -25.53 9.17 15.40
N VAL A 17 -25.92 10.38 14.96
CA VAL A 17 -24.96 11.45 14.63
C VAL A 17 -24.15 11.84 15.86
N ALA A 18 -24.79 12.14 16.99
CA ALA A 18 -24.09 12.56 18.20
C ALA A 18 -23.09 11.50 18.68
N ALA A 19 -23.51 10.24 18.81
CA ALA A 19 -22.67 9.16 19.32
C ALA A 19 -21.44 8.91 18.42
N PHE A 20 -21.65 8.76 17.11
CA PHE A 20 -20.53 8.49 16.19
C PHE A 20 -19.59 9.70 16.03
N VAL A 21 -20.12 10.93 16.00
CA VAL A 21 -19.27 12.14 15.97
C VAL A 21 -18.43 12.24 17.24
N THR A 22 -19.02 12.04 18.43
CA THR A 22 -18.26 12.05 19.70
C THR A 22 -17.22 10.94 19.74
N ILE A 23 -17.54 9.72 19.28
CA ILE A 23 -16.58 8.61 19.21
C ILE A 23 -15.44 8.94 18.25
N CYS A 24 -15.72 9.34 17.01
CA CYS A 24 -14.68 9.66 16.02
C CYS A 24 -13.80 10.85 16.44
N LEU A 25 -14.36 11.90 17.04
CA LEU A 25 -13.57 13.04 17.54
C LEU A 25 -12.74 12.66 18.77
N GLY A 26 -13.29 11.88 19.71
CA GLY A 26 -12.53 11.37 20.86
C GLY A 26 -11.40 10.42 20.44
N SER A 27 -11.67 9.53 19.48
CA SER A 27 -10.66 8.70 18.82
C SER A 27 -9.62 9.53 18.08
N GLY A 28 -10.01 10.63 17.43
CA GLY A 28 -9.09 11.58 16.80
C GLY A 28 -8.16 12.24 17.80
N LEU A 29 -8.68 12.76 18.93
CA LEU A 29 -7.89 13.35 20.00
C LEU A 29 -6.86 12.36 20.58
N PHE A 30 -7.24 11.11 20.78
CA PHE A 30 -6.31 10.03 21.15
C PHE A 30 -5.28 9.77 20.04
N GLY A 31 -5.75 9.71 18.79
CA GLY A 31 -4.98 9.45 17.57
C GLY A 31 -3.94 10.51 17.20
N ILE A 32 -4.06 11.75 17.69
CA ILE A 32 -3.02 12.79 17.51
C ILE A 32 -1.66 12.31 18.03
N THR A 33 -1.65 11.53 19.12
CA THR A 33 -0.42 10.96 19.70
C THR A 33 0.19 9.81 18.89
N LEU A 34 -0.42 9.37 17.78
CA LEU A 34 0.10 8.28 16.96
C LEU A 34 1.50 8.54 16.43
N GLY A 35 1.81 9.80 16.07
CA GLY A 35 3.13 10.17 15.54
C GLY A 35 4.30 9.93 16.50
N ASP A 36 4.04 9.92 17.82
CA ASP A 36 5.05 9.63 18.84
C ASP A 36 5.12 8.12 19.21
N HIS A 37 4.30 7.27 18.58
CA HIS A 37 4.17 5.82 18.85
C HIS A 37 4.30 4.94 17.60
N VAL A 38 4.81 5.49 16.50
CA VAL A 38 5.12 4.75 15.26
C VAL A 38 6.59 4.34 15.21
N THR A 39 6.88 3.25 14.50
CA THR A 39 8.24 2.74 14.25
C THR A 39 8.71 3.02 12.82
N GLN A 40 10.02 3.16 12.62
CA GLN A 40 10.67 3.12 11.30
C GLN A 40 11.12 1.72 10.86
N SER A 41 11.08 0.73 11.76
CA SER A 41 11.48 -0.66 11.48
C SER A 41 10.36 -1.49 10.83
N GLY A 42 10.71 -2.66 10.28
CA GLY A 42 9.73 -3.62 9.75
C GLY A 42 9.77 -3.87 8.23
N PHE A 43 10.81 -3.40 7.53
CA PHE A 43 11.06 -3.69 6.11
C PHE A 43 11.79 -5.02 5.86
N PHE A 44 12.38 -5.62 6.89
CA PHE A 44 13.06 -6.90 6.81
C PHE A 44 12.12 -8.03 7.27
N ALA A 45 12.48 -9.27 6.94
CA ALA A 45 11.74 -10.44 7.39
C ALA A 45 12.28 -10.90 8.75
N ASP A 46 11.57 -10.62 9.84
CA ASP A 46 12.04 -10.83 11.23
C ASP A 46 12.51 -12.25 11.55
N ASN A 47 12.03 -13.24 10.79
CA ASN A 47 12.38 -14.66 10.93
C ASN A 47 13.58 -15.10 10.07
N SER A 48 14.18 -14.20 9.28
CA SER A 48 15.28 -14.50 8.36
C SER A 48 16.58 -14.89 9.06
N GLU A 49 17.53 -15.38 8.28
CA GLU A 49 18.88 -15.68 8.76
C GLU A 49 19.67 -14.41 9.09
N SER A 50 19.54 -13.39 8.22
CA SER A 50 20.21 -12.09 8.40
C SER A 50 19.73 -11.30 9.61
N VAL A 51 18.43 -11.33 9.95
CA VAL A 51 17.93 -10.68 11.19
C VAL A 51 18.47 -11.39 12.42
N LYS A 52 18.48 -12.73 12.43
CA LYS A 52 19.09 -13.52 13.53
C LYS A 52 20.58 -13.25 13.68
N ALA A 53 21.31 -13.09 12.55
CA ALA A 53 22.71 -12.70 12.56
C ALA A 53 22.90 -11.32 13.19
N SER A 54 22.13 -10.31 12.77
CA SER A 54 22.22 -8.95 13.29
C SER A 54 21.90 -8.86 14.78
N VAL A 55 20.80 -9.50 15.24
CA VAL A 55 20.44 -9.54 16.67
C VAL A 55 21.53 -10.24 17.49
N MET A 56 21.99 -11.42 17.06
CA MET A 56 23.06 -12.15 17.76
C MET A 56 24.39 -11.39 17.80
N ALA A 57 24.71 -10.61 16.75
CA ALA A 57 25.91 -9.79 16.72
C ALA A 57 25.79 -8.55 17.62
N ASP A 58 24.65 -7.87 17.61
CA ASP A 58 24.42 -6.67 18.43
C ASP A 58 24.26 -7.01 19.93
N ASP A 59 23.63 -8.14 20.27
CA ASP A 59 23.52 -8.64 21.65
C ASP A 59 24.90 -9.02 22.22
N ALA A 60 25.77 -9.65 21.42
CA ALA A 60 27.05 -10.19 21.88
C ALA A 60 28.24 -9.23 21.79
N LEU A 61 28.20 -8.25 20.87
CA LEU A 61 29.29 -7.30 20.62
C LEU A 61 28.87 -5.84 20.83
N GLY A 62 27.61 -5.57 21.19
CA GLY A 62 27.04 -4.23 21.21
C GLY A 62 26.72 -3.72 19.81
N ARG A 63 25.59 -3.01 19.65
CA ARG A 63 25.21 -2.33 18.40
C ARG A 63 26.29 -1.32 17.97
N ASP A 64 26.58 -1.29 16.67
CA ASP A 64 27.40 -0.24 16.07
C ASP A 64 26.70 1.12 16.17
N ARG A 65 27.37 2.08 16.82
CA ARG A 65 26.90 3.47 17.00
C ARG A 65 27.69 4.49 16.17
N THR A 66 28.69 4.06 15.41
CA THR A 66 29.61 4.95 14.67
C THR A 66 28.95 5.64 13.48
N THR A 67 27.84 5.10 12.99
CA THR A 67 27.11 5.57 11.81
C THR A 67 25.84 6.39 12.16
N HIS A 68 25.56 6.62 13.44
CA HIS A 68 24.34 7.32 13.90
C HIS A 68 24.27 8.75 13.34
N VAL A 69 25.26 9.59 13.68
CA VAL A 69 25.40 10.96 13.18
C VAL A 69 26.85 11.16 12.76
N VAL A 70 27.03 11.68 11.56
CA VAL A 70 28.32 12.07 10.99
C VAL A 70 28.26 13.57 10.73
N ALA A 71 28.99 14.37 11.50
CA ALA A 71 29.09 15.81 11.28
C ALA A 71 30.36 16.10 10.47
N VAL A 72 30.20 16.48 9.20
CA VAL A 72 31.28 16.97 8.34
C VAL A 72 31.47 18.45 8.62
N ILE A 73 32.70 18.85 8.88
CA ILE A 73 33.07 20.17 9.39
C ILE A 73 34.07 20.78 8.42
N ALA A 74 33.78 21.98 7.92
CA ALA A 74 34.69 22.75 7.10
C ALA A 74 35.44 23.82 7.92
N ALA A 75 36.73 23.99 7.64
CA ALA A 75 37.51 25.10 8.19
C ALA A 75 37.04 26.45 7.60
N PRO A 76 37.10 27.56 8.36
CA PRO A 76 36.78 28.89 7.85
C PRO A 76 37.65 29.30 6.66
N GLU A 77 37.16 30.20 5.80
CA GLU A 77 37.92 30.67 4.63
C GLU A 77 39.34 31.15 5.01
N GLY A 78 40.34 30.62 4.31
CA GLY A 78 41.76 30.94 4.54
C GLY A 78 42.40 30.21 5.73
N LYS A 79 41.68 29.38 6.48
CA LYS A 79 42.19 28.54 7.58
C LYS A 79 42.18 27.05 7.21
N THR A 80 42.82 26.24 8.05
CA THR A 80 42.78 24.76 8.00
C THR A 80 42.22 24.20 9.31
N VAL A 81 41.86 22.92 9.32
CA VAL A 81 41.42 22.21 10.53
C VAL A 81 42.55 21.99 11.55
N ASP A 82 43.79 22.35 11.20
CA ASP A 82 44.96 22.33 12.10
C ASP A 82 45.05 23.59 12.98
N ASP A 83 44.22 24.62 12.74
CA ASP A 83 44.19 25.85 13.54
C ASP A 83 43.77 25.54 15.01
N PRO A 84 44.62 25.82 16.02
CA PRO A 84 44.34 25.48 17.41
C PRO A 84 43.08 26.15 17.99
N ASP A 85 42.76 27.38 17.59
CA ASP A 85 41.56 28.08 18.06
C ASP A 85 40.31 27.43 17.49
N PHE A 86 40.37 27.01 16.22
CA PHE A 86 39.29 26.28 15.56
C PHE A 86 39.08 24.89 16.18
N GLN A 87 40.17 24.11 16.33
CA GLN A 87 40.12 22.80 16.96
C GLN A 87 39.51 22.86 18.36
N LYS A 88 39.96 23.83 19.17
CA LYS A 88 39.45 24.04 20.52
C LYS A 88 37.96 24.39 20.50
N LYS A 89 37.55 25.39 19.69
CA LYS A 89 36.13 25.82 19.60
C LYS A 89 35.19 24.67 19.26
N VAL A 90 35.56 23.83 18.29
CA VAL A 90 34.75 22.68 17.84
C VAL A 90 34.79 21.54 18.87
N THR A 91 35.96 21.25 19.45
CA THR A 91 36.12 20.21 20.49
C THR A 91 35.36 20.54 21.76
N ASP A 92 35.41 21.79 22.23
CA ASP A 92 34.67 22.28 23.39
C ASP A 92 33.16 22.17 23.16
N HIS A 93 32.67 22.47 21.94
CA HIS A 93 31.26 22.30 21.56
C HIS A 93 30.80 20.83 21.65
N PHE A 94 31.49 19.87 21.03
CA PHE A 94 31.07 18.46 21.10
C PHE A 94 31.27 17.83 22.50
N ASN A 95 32.25 18.30 23.26
CA ASN A 95 32.39 17.95 24.68
C ASN A 95 31.22 18.46 25.51
N GLN A 96 30.78 19.71 25.29
CA GLN A 96 29.62 20.28 25.94
C GLN A 96 28.32 19.58 25.53
N LEU A 97 28.13 19.29 24.24
CA LEU A 97 27.00 18.51 23.74
C LEU A 97 26.84 17.17 24.46
N THR A 98 27.97 16.45 24.67
CA THR A 98 27.99 15.18 25.41
C THR A 98 27.69 15.36 26.90
N LYS A 99 28.23 16.42 27.51
CA LYS A 99 28.09 16.70 28.95
C LYS A 99 26.68 17.16 29.33
N ASP A 100 26.06 17.98 28.47
CA ASP A 100 24.75 18.61 28.73
C ASP A 100 23.57 17.68 28.35
N ASN A 101 23.83 16.60 27.59
CA ASN A 101 22.81 15.66 27.10
C ASN A 101 23.23 14.17 27.30
N PRO A 102 23.56 13.75 28.54
CA PRO A 102 24.14 12.42 28.80
C PRO A 102 23.13 11.27 28.64
N ASN A 103 21.83 11.56 28.57
CA ASN A 103 20.80 10.54 28.32
C ASN A 103 20.66 10.25 26.83
N GLU A 104 20.91 11.24 25.98
CA GLU A 104 20.71 11.20 24.53
C GLU A 104 22.01 10.87 23.78
N VAL A 105 23.15 11.39 24.25
CA VAL A 105 24.46 11.26 23.61
C VAL A 105 25.35 10.29 24.39
N TYR A 106 25.81 9.24 23.73
CA TYR A 106 26.81 8.30 24.29
C TYR A 106 28.21 8.91 24.29
N GLY A 107 28.54 9.66 23.23
CA GLY A 107 29.79 10.39 23.07
C GLY A 107 30.13 10.64 21.60
N TRP A 108 31.30 11.21 21.35
CA TRP A 108 31.76 11.51 20.00
C TRP A 108 33.22 11.06 19.76
N ALA A 109 33.54 10.74 18.52
CA ALA A 109 34.86 10.31 18.07
C ALA A 109 35.23 11.01 16.75
N GLY A 110 36.51 11.31 16.57
CA GLY A 110 37.01 11.95 15.34
C GLY A 110 38.45 12.38 15.48
N TRP A 111 39.07 12.77 14.37
CA TRP A 111 40.46 13.23 14.35
C TRP A 111 40.69 14.43 15.29
N LEU A 112 39.73 15.37 15.36
CA LEU A 112 39.78 16.52 16.28
C LEU A 112 39.96 16.14 17.76
N ARG A 113 39.51 14.95 18.19
CA ARG A 113 39.66 14.50 19.58
C ARG A 113 41.06 13.97 19.89
N ALA A 114 41.80 13.54 18.87
CA ALA A 114 43.13 12.95 18.99
C ALA A 114 43.98 13.24 17.72
N PRO A 115 44.29 14.52 17.43
CA PRO A 115 44.93 14.91 16.17
C PRO A 115 46.35 14.34 16.00
N THR A 116 46.99 13.98 17.12
CA THR A 116 48.30 13.30 17.20
C THR A 116 48.24 11.77 17.09
N SER A 117 47.04 11.18 16.92
CA SER A 117 46.87 9.73 16.81
C SER A 117 47.69 9.16 15.65
N THR A 118 48.34 8.02 15.88
CA THR A 118 49.07 7.28 14.84
C THR A 118 48.17 6.37 14.01
N ASP A 119 46.94 6.13 14.45
CA ASP A 119 45.95 5.25 13.81
C ASP A 119 45.65 5.69 12.36
N PRO A 120 45.87 4.82 11.35
CA PRO A 120 45.60 5.13 9.94
C PRO A 120 44.15 5.50 9.64
N THR A 121 43.18 4.95 10.38
CA THR A 121 41.76 5.23 10.21
C THR A 121 41.45 6.63 10.74
N VAL A 122 41.94 6.99 11.92
CA VAL A 122 41.76 8.34 12.50
C VAL A 122 42.43 9.41 11.62
N LYS A 123 43.62 9.12 11.07
CA LYS A 123 44.31 10.01 10.13
C LYS A 123 43.54 10.25 8.82
N ARG A 124 42.64 9.34 8.43
CA ARG A 124 41.77 9.48 7.26
C ARG A 124 40.45 10.21 7.55
N MET A 125 40.18 10.62 8.79
CA MET A 125 39.00 11.45 9.15
C MET A 125 39.24 12.95 8.92
N VAL A 126 40.30 13.30 8.20
CA VAL A 126 40.64 14.64 7.74
C VAL A 126 41.11 14.54 6.27
N THR A 127 40.76 15.51 5.44
CA THR A 127 41.17 15.55 4.02
C THR A 127 42.64 15.92 3.87
N ASP A 128 43.26 15.49 2.78
CA ASP A 128 44.68 15.77 2.49
C ASP A 128 44.99 17.28 2.41
N ASP A 129 44.02 18.09 1.99
CA ASP A 129 44.12 19.56 1.92
C ASP A 129 43.87 20.27 3.27
N ARG A 130 43.57 19.51 4.34
CA ARG A 130 43.27 19.99 5.69
C ARG A 130 42.12 21.01 5.77
N LYS A 131 41.20 21.02 4.81
CA LYS A 131 40.00 21.89 4.86
C LYS A 131 38.79 21.26 5.49
N HIS A 132 38.66 19.93 5.41
CA HIS A 132 37.50 19.21 5.93
C HIS A 132 37.93 18.11 6.89
N THR A 133 37.15 17.93 7.95
CA THR A 133 37.25 16.79 8.87
C THR A 133 35.84 16.34 9.24
N PHE A 134 35.68 15.13 9.77
CA PHE A 134 34.39 14.70 10.30
C PHE A 134 34.50 14.12 11.71
N VAL A 135 33.41 14.25 12.46
CA VAL A 135 33.21 13.56 13.74
C VAL A 135 32.00 12.63 13.65
N SER A 136 32.12 11.47 14.27
CA SER A 136 31.00 10.57 14.54
C SER A 136 30.44 10.91 15.92
N VAL A 137 29.13 11.14 16.03
CA VAL A 137 28.43 11.29 17.30
C VAL A 137 27.54 10.07 17.52
N SER A 138 27.91 9.28 18.52
CA SER A 138 27.17 8.10 18.96
C SER A 138 26.05 8.51 19.91
N LEU A 139 24.84 8.03 19.63
CA LEU A 139 23.63 8.31 20.42
C LEU A 139 23.22 7.09 21.25
N ASN A 140 22.63 7.35 22.40
CA ASN A 140 22.04 6.34 23.29
C ASN A 140 20.71 5.82 22.72
N GLY A 141 20.28 4.65 23.22
CA GLY A 141 19.04 3.99 22.85
C GLY A 141 19.25 2.56 22.35
N ASP A 142 18.26 1.70 22.62
CA ASP A 142 18.34 0.25 22.39
C ASP A 142 17.63 -0.21 21.11
N ASN A 143 16.94 0.71 20.43
CA ASN A 143 16.26 0.48 19.15
C ASN A 143 16.31 1.75 18.29
N ASP A 144 16.12 1.58 16.98
CA ASP A 144 16.25 2.64 15.98
C ASP A 144 15.32 3.82 16.24
N ASP A 145 14.12 3.58 16.77
CA ASP A 145 13.13 4.63 17.08
C ASP A 145 13.58 5.51 18.25
N THR A 146 14.14 4.91 19.31
CA THR A 146 14.67 5.63 20.47
C THR A 146 15.89 6.46 20.08
N ILE A 147 16.78 5.89 19.26
CA ILE A 147 17.97 6.58 18.73
C ILE A 147 17.55 7.77 17.85
N LEU A 148 16.53 7.60 16.98
CA LEU A 148 16.01 8.68 16.14
C LEU A 148 15.31 9.78 16.96
N ASN A 149 14.58 9.42 18.01
CA ASN A 149 13.93 10.39 18.89
C ASN A 149 14.97 11.19 19.70
N ASN A 150 16.04 10.54 20.17
CA ASN A 150 17.18 11.21 20.79
C ASN A 150 17.88 12.16 19.81
N TYR A 151 18.07 11.78 18.55
CA TYR A 151 18.56 12.68 17.51
C TYR A 151 17.65 13.90 17.33
N LYS A 152 16.33 13.69 17.14
CA LYS A 152 15.34 14.76 16.92
C LYS A 152 15.26 15.75 18.09
N ALA A 153 15.37 15.27 19.33
CA ALA A 153 15.39 16.10 20.53
C ALA A 153 16.61 17.05 20.59
N LEU A 154 17.71 16.70 19.92
CA LEU A 154 18.93 17.51 19.83
C LEU A 154 18.94 18.38 18.55
N SER A 155 18.44 17.87 17.43
CA SER A 155 18.50 18.57 16.14
C SER A 155 17.40 19.60 15.92
N ASN A 156 16.25 19.46 16.60
CA ASN A 156 15.10 20.37 16.49
C ASN A 156 14.33 20.43 17.83
N PRO A 157 14.93 20.96 18.91
CA PRO A 157 14.28 21.05 20.21
C PRO A 157 13.11 22.05 20.14
N GLY A 158 11.89 21.51 20.23
CA GLY A 158 10.64 22.28 20.13
C GLY A 158 9.76 21.90 18.94
N LYS A 159 10.29 21.21 17.92
CA LYS A 159 9.62 20.94 16.62
C LYS A 159 9.34 22.22 15.79
N ASP A 160 10.18 23.25 15.91
CA ASP A 160 10.02 24.56 15.25
C ASP A 160 10.77 24.70 13.90
N ASP A 161 11.59 23.71 13.53
CA ASP A 161 12.48 23.72 12.34
C ASP A 161 13.52 24.87 12.30
N ASP A 162 13.78 25.50 13.45
CA ASP A 162 14.77 26.56 13.60
C ASP A 162 16.22 26.00 13.64
N PRO A 163 17.07 26.28 12.63
CA PRO A 163 18.43 25.75 12.58
C PRO A 163 19.33 26.30 13.70
N ALA A 164 19.04 27.49 14.25
CA ALA A 164 19.81 28.05 15.36
C ALA A 164 19.61 27.27 16.69
N LYS A 165 18.56 26.43 16.76
CA LYS A 165 18.30 25.54 17.90
C LYS A 165 18.94 24.17 17.77
N ASN A 166 19.52 23.83 16.62
CA ASN A 166 20.12 22.52 16.39
C ASN A 166 21.43 22.38 17.18
N LYS A 167 21.43 21.55 18.23
CA LYS A 167 22.57 21.39 19.15
C LYS A 167 23.81 20.74 18.51
N PHE A 168 23.71 20.19 17.30
CA PHE A 168 24.86 19.67 16.54
C PHE A 168 25.54 20.74 15.66
N LEU A 169 24.94 21.93 15.53
CA LEU A 169 25.49 23.04 14.76
C LEU A 169 26.15 24.08 15.70
N LEU A 170 27.08 24.86 15.16
CA LEU A 170 27.89 25.80 15.91
C LEU A 170 28.03 27.12 15.13
N ASP A 171 27.62 28.23 15.75
CA ASP A 171 27.61 29.55 15.10
C ASP A 171 28.98 29.92 14.51
N GLY A 172 28.97 30.29 13.22
CA GLY A 172 30.18 30.65 12.48
C GLY A 172 31.10 29.47 12.14
N VAL A 173 30.59 28.23 12.12
CA VAL A 173 31.26 27.05 11.56
C VAL A 173 30.30 26.33 10.61
N ASP A 174 30.76 26.00 9.41
CA ASP A 174 29.97 25.17 8.48
C ASP A 174 30.05 23.70 8.92
N ILE A 175 28.91 23.17 9.37
CA ILE A 175 28.74 21.79 9.82
C ILE A 175 27.56 21.18 9.06
N GLN A 176 27.84 20.11 8.32
CA GLN A 176 26.87 19.36 7.54
C GLN A 176 26.59 18.01 8.22
N LEU A 177 25.31 17.70 8.44
CA LEU A 177 24.89 16.50 9.16
C LEU A 177 24.49 15.37 8.20
N ALA A 178 25.22 14.27 8.28
CA ALA A 178 25.07 13.04 7.50
C ALA A 178 24.97 11.81 8.44
N GLY A 179 24.90 10.61 7.88
CA GLY A 179 24.72 9.37 8.63
C GLY A 179 23.25 8.96 8.78
N LEU A 180 23.02 7.87 9.52
CA LEU A 180 21.72 7.19 9.56
C LEU A 180 20.60 8.08 10.12
N GLN A 181 20.84 8.80 11.21
CA GLN A 181 19.79 9.51 11.94
C GLN A 181 19.35 10.82 11.27
N PRO A 182 20.26 11.66 10.72
CA PRO A 182 19.83 12.80 9.89
C PRO A 182 18.99 12.36 8.68
N VAL A 183 19.43 11.33 7.94
CA VAL A 183 18.71 10.82 6.76
C VAL A 183 17.35 10.24 7.17
N ALA A 184 17.29 9.41 8.22
CA ALA A 184 16.05 8.87 8.77
C ALA A 184 15.10 9.95 9.28
N SER A 185 15.63 11.01 9.91
CA SER A 185 14.83 12.13 10.39
C SER A 185 14.19 12.90 9.25
N GLU A 186 14.92 13.15 8.16
CA GLU A 186 14.34 13.84 7.00
C GLU A 186 13.34 12.95 6.25
N LEU A 187 13.65 11.65 6.05
CA LEU A 187 12.74 10.67 5.45
C LEU A 187 11.43 10.51 6.24
N THR A 188 11.48 10.50 7.57
CA THR A 188 10.27 10.44 8.42
C THR A 188 9.57 11.80 8.51
N GLY A 189 10.33 12.90 8.45
CA GLY A 189 9.83 14.27 8.46
C GLY A 189 9.01 14.65 7.21
N THR A 190 9.23 13.99 6.06
CA THR A 190 8.41 14.26 4.86
C THR A 190 6.92 14.00 5.10
N ILE A 191 6.54 13.04 5.96
CA ILE A 191 5.13 12.71 6.20
C ILE A 191 4.35 13.91 6.76
N GLY A 192 4.94 14.67 7.70
CA GLY A 192 4.30 15.87 8.23
C GLY A 192 4.10 16.95 7.16
N LYS A 193 5.16 17.19 6.37
CA LYS A 193 5.13 18.12 5.22
C LYS A 193 4.08 17.70 4.19
N ASP A 194 3.97 16.40 3.89
CA ASP A 194 3.03 15.83 2.93
C ASP A 194 1.58 15.88 3.41
N GLN A 195 1.32 15.58 4.69
CA GLN A 195 0.00 15.71 5.27
C GLN A 195 -0.46 17.19 5.24
N GLN A 196 0.43 18.13 5.61
CA GLN A 196 0.12 19.56 5.52
C GLN A 196 -0.16 20.00 4.08
N ARG A 197 0.62 19.51 3.09
CA ARG A 197 0.35 19.75 1.65
C ARG A 197 -1.03 19.23 1.25
N MET A 198 -1.40 18.02 1.67
CA MET A 198 -2.74 17.45 1.42
C MET A 198 -3.85 18.32 2.05
N GLU A 199 -3.67 18.77 3.29
CA GLU A 199 -4.64 19.63 3.98
C GLU A 199 -4.79 21.01 3.32
N VAL A 200 -3.70 21.65 2.92
CA VAL A 200 -3.71 23.01 2.32
C VAL A 200 -4.09 23.01 0.84
N LEU A 201 -3.68 22.00 0.06
CA LEU A 201 -3.90 21.95 -1.39
C LEU A 201 -5.07 21.02 -1.79
N SER A 202 -5.08 19.78 -1.31
CA SER A 202 -6.06 18.78 -1.76
C SER A 202 -7.45 19.03 -1.17
N LEU A 203 -7.58 19.41 0.12
CA LEU A 203 -8.91 19.66 0.72
C LEU A 203 -9.70 20.78 0.00
N PRO A 204 -9.14 21.97 -0.29
CA PRO A 204 -9.88 23.01 -1.02
C PRO A 204 -10.22 22.59 -2.46
N VAL A 205 -9.30 21.94 -3.18
CA VAL A 205 -9.57 21.47 -4.55
C VAL A 205 -10.65 20.40 -4.56
N MET A 206 -10.65 19.46 -3.61
CA MET A 206 -11.74 18.49 -3.45
C MET A 206 -13.07 19.15 -3.09
N ALA A 207 -13.08 20.16 -2.22
CA ALA A 207 -14.30 20.90 -1.91
C ALA A 207 -14.89 21.58 -3.15
N VAL A 208 -14.05 22.15 -4.02
CA VAL A 208 -14.46 22.71 -5.32
C VAL A 208 -14.99 21.62 -6.26
N VAL A 209 -14.30 20.48 -6.38
CA VAL A 209 -14.76 19.34 -7.20
C VAL A 209 -16.12 18.84 -6.70
N LEU A 210 -16.27 18.57 -5.41
CA LEU A 210 -17.53 18.13 -4.79
C LEU A 210 -18.66 19.16 -4.99
N PHE A 211 -18.35 20.45 -4.93
CA PHE A 211 -19.31 21.50 -5.24
C PHE A 211 -19.81 21.44 -6.70
N PHE A 212 -18.93 21.20 -7.68
CA PHE A 212 -19.34 20.99 -9.07
C PHE A 212 -20.07 19.66 -9.32
N VAL A 213 -19.77 18.62 -8.53
CA VAL A 213 -20.45 17.32 -8.60
C VAL A 213 -21.89 17.44 -8.14
N PHE A 214 -22.13 18.03 -6.97
CA PHE A 214 -23.47 18.10 -6.39
C PHE A 214 -24.27 19.37 -6.73
N GLY A 215 -23.57 20.47 -7.04
CA GLY A 215 -24.18 21.78 -7.32
C GLY A 215 -24.60 22.58 -6.08
N GLY A 216 -24.20 22.18 -4.87
CA GLY A 216 -24.57 22.88 -3.64
C GLY A 216 -23.66 22.60 -2.44
N VAL A 217 -23.53 23.58 -1.56
CA VAL A 217 -22.55 23.60 -0.45
C VAL A 217 -22.80 22.49 0.56
N ILE A 218 -24.06 22.31 0.97
CA ILE A 218 -24.45 21.30 1.98
C ILE A 218 -24.19 19.88 1.47
N ALA A 219 -24.60 19.58 0.24
CA ALA A 219 -24.37 18.28 -0.39
C ALA A 219 -22.88 17.96 -0.58
N ALA A 220 -22.04 18.97 -0.84
CA ALA A 220 -20.58 18.83 -0.91
C ALA A 220 -19.89 18.69 0.46
N GLY A 221 -20.42 19.36 1.50
CA GLY A 221 -19.89 19.28 2.85
C GLY A 221 -20.09 17.94 3.55
N LEU A 222 -21.16 17.21 3.21
CA LEU A 222 -21.46 15.90 3.81
C LEU A 222 -20.36 14.84 3.55
N PRO A 223 -19.88 14.60 2.30
CA PRO A 223 -18.73 13.73 2.06
C PRO A 223 -17.44 14.16 2.76
N LEU A 224 -17.14 15.47 2.80
CA LEU A 224 -15.95 15.99 3.49
C LEU A 224 -16.00 15.72 5.00
N MET A 225 -17.17 15.91 5.63
CA MET A 225 -17.39 15.59 7.04
C MET A 225 -17.17 14.09 7.31
N VAL A 226 -17.72 13.20 6.48
CA VAL A 226 -17.51 11.74 6.63
C VAL A 226 -16.05 11.37 6.43
N GLY A 227 -15.36 12.00 5.46
CA GLY A 227 -13.91 11.85 5.26
C GLY A 227 -13.09 12.25 6.49
N GLY A 228 -13.33 13.43 7.06
CA GLY A 228 -12.65 13.90 8.27
C GLY A 228 -12.91 13.01 9.50
N LEU A 229 -14.15 12.57 9.71
CA LEU A 229 -14.51 11.62 10.78
C LEU A 229 -13.87 10.24 10.57
N THR A 230 -13.69 9.82 9.32
CA THR A 230 -12.97 8.58 8.97
C THR A 230 -11.50 8.68 9.33
N ILE A 231 -10.81 9.77 8.95
CA ILE A 231 -9.41 9.99 9.33
C ILE A 231 -9.27 10.00 10.86
N ALA A 232 -10.07 10.81 11.56
CA ALA A 232 -10.02 10.93 13.02
C ALA A 232 -10.22 9.59 13.74
N GLY A 233 -11.26 8.83 13.35
CA GLY A 233 -11.50 7.52 13.94
C GLY A 233 -10.43 6.48 13.57
N ALA A 234 -9.95 6.48 12.32
CA ALA A 234 -8.92 5.53 11.87
C ALA A 234 -7.56 5.79 12.54
N LEU A 235 -7.15 7.04 12.72
CA LEU A 235 -5.94 7.38 13.49
C LEU A 235 -6.07 6.92 14.95
N GLY A 236 -7.25 7.06 15.57
CA GLY A 236 -7.52 6.52 16.90
C GLY A 236 -7.47 4.99 16.97
N ILE A 237 -7.97 4.29 15.95
CA ILE A 237 -7.86 2.82 15.83
C ILE A 237 -6.39 2.41 15.67
N MET A 238 -5.62 3.11 14.83
CA MET A 238 -4.19 2.84 14.68
C MET A 238 -3.42 3.11 15.99
N ARG A 239 -3.76 4.15 16.74
CA ARG A 239 -3.20 4.41 18.07
C ARG A 239 -3.63 3.38 19.12
N LEU A 240 -4.78 2.73 18.96
CA LEU A 240 -5.16 1.57 19.78
C LEU A 240 -4.31 0.35 19.43
N ILE A 241 -4.00 0.13 18.14
CA ILE A 241 -3.17 -0.98 17.67
C ILE A 241 -1.73 -0.86 18.18
N THR A 242 -1.16 0.35 18.32
CA THR A 242 0.20 0.52 18.90
C THR A 242 0.34 0.02 20.33
N LEU A 243 -0.75 -0.25 21.05
CA LEU A 243 -0.70 -0.89 22.38
C LEU A 243 -0.42 -2.40 22.32
N PHE A 244 -0.56 -3.02 21.14
CA PHE A 244 -0.46 -4.48 20.95
C PHE A 244 0.54 -4.90 19.87
N ALA A 245 0.78 -4.06 18.87
CA ALA A 245 1.72 -4.33 17.78
C ALA A 245 2.37 -3.03 17.26
N PRO A 246 3.66 -3.06 16.88
CA PRO A 246 4.31 -1.89 16.28
C PRO A 246 3.63 -1.47 14.97
N VAL A 247 3.38 -0.17 14.81
CA VAL A 247 2.77 0.43 13.63
C VAL A 247 3.82 1.27 12.91
N HIS A 248 4.02 1.03 11.62
CA HIS A 248 5.01 1.78 10.84
C HIS A 248 4.56 3.22 10.57
N PHE A 249 5.48 4.19 10.55
CA PHE A 249 5.17 5.62 10.32
C PHE A 249 4.36 5.88 9.03
N PHE A 250 4.68 5.13 7.97
CA PHE A 250 3.98 5.18 6.68
C PHE A 250 2.51 4.69 6.71
N ALA A 251 2.01 4.16 7.84
CA ALA A 251 0.58 3.87 8.01
C ALA A 251 -0.27 5.16 8.04
N GLN A 252 0.27 6.28 8.55
CA GLN A 252 -0.44 7.56 8.65
C GLN A 252 -0.86 8.14 7.28
N PRO A 253 0.04 8.33 6.28
CA PRO A 253 -0.37 8.81 4.96
C PRO A 253 -1.26 7.80 4.23
N VAL A 254 -1.19 6.50 4.55
CA VAL A 254 -2.10 5.48 4.00
C VAL A 254 -3.52 5.63 4.56
N VAL A 255 -3.70 5.91 5.86
CA VAL A 255 -5.00 6.26 6.45
C VAL A 255 -5.61 7.48 5.73
N THR A 256 -4.80 8.50 5.47
CA THR A 256 -5.24 9.71 4.76
C THR A 256 -5.58 9.41 3.30
N LEU A 257 -4.64 8.84 2.53
CA LEU A 257 -4.76 8.61 1.09
C LEU A 257 -5.93 7.66 0.74
N ILE A 258 -6.00 6.52 1.43
CA ILE A 258 -7.04 5.50 1.18
C ILE A 258 -8.34 5.87 1.90
N GLY A 259 -8.26 6.25 3.18
CA GLY A 259 -9.44 6.50 4.01
C GLY A 259 -10.24 7.72 3.61
N LEU A 260 -9.60 8.87 3.35
CA LEU A 260 -10.30 10.08 2.92
C LEU A 260 -11.00 9.86 1.58
N GLY A 261 -10.25 9.28 0.64
CA GLY A 261 -10.71 8.99 -0.71
C GLY A 261 -11.95 8.09 -0.74
N ILE A 262 -11.83 6.90 -0.15
CA ILE A 262 -12.90 5.91 -0.13
C ILE A 262 -14.11 6.41 0.69
N ALA A 263 -13.89 7.14 1.79
CA ALA A 263 -14.98 7.75 2.55
C ALA A 263 -15.77 8.79 1.75
N ILE A 264 -15.08 9.62 0.94
CA ILE A 264 -15.75 10.57 0.05
C ILE A 264 -16.50 9.82 -1.06
N ASP A 265 -15.90 8.81 -1.69
CA ASP A 265 -16.53 8.01 -2.74
C ASP A 265 -17.80 7.30 -2.26
N TYR A 266 -17.73 6.60 -1.12
CA TYR A 266 -18.90 5.96 -0.50
C TYR A 266 -19.98 6.98 -0.17
N SER A 267 -19.59 8.14 0.36
CA SER A 267 -20.52 9.23 0.62
C SER A 267 -21.15 9.77 -0.66
N LEU A 268 -20.41 9.78 -1.77
CA LEU A 268 -20.88 10.27 -3.06
C LEU A 268 -21.99 9.38 -3.62
N PHE A 269 -21.82 8.05 -3.57
CA PHE A 269 -22.87 7.08 -3.95
C PHE A 269 -24.12 7.15 -3.06
N ILE A 270 -23.96 7.43 -1.76
CA ILE A 270 -25.09 7.56 -0.81
C ILE A 270 -25.85 8.87 -1.03
N VAL A 271 -25.16 10.01 -1.12
CA VAL A 271 -25.79 11.33 -1.34
C VAL A 271 -26.45 11.39 -2.72
N SER A 272 -25.81 10.88 -3.78
CA SER A 272 -26.43 10.81 -5.11
C SER A 272 -27.73 10.02 -5.07
N ARG A 273 -27.71 8.81 -4.47
CA ARG A 273 -28.90 7.97 -4.44
C ARG A 273 -30.02 8.55 -3.58
N PHE A 274 -29.70 9.18 -2.46
CA PHE A 274 -30.71 9.89 -1.68
C PHE A 274 -31.40 11.00 -2.48
N ARG A 275 -30.63 11.78 -3.25
CA ARG A 275 -31.18 12.83 -4.13
C ARG A 275 -31.98 12.27 -5.31
N GLU A 276 -31.58 11.12 -5.87
CA GLU A 276 -32.39 10.37 -6.86
C GLU A 276 -33.76 9.99 -6.27
N GLU A 277 -33.80 9.37 -5.09
CA GLU A 277 -35.06 8.91 -4.47
C GLU A 277 -35.96 10.11 -4.05
N ILE A 278 -35.38 11.22 -3.56
CA ILE A 278 -36.14 12.46 -3.30
C ILE A 278 -36.70 13.07 -4.60
N ALA A 279 -35.92 13.06 -5.69
CA ALA A 279 -36.37 13.55 -7.00
C ALA A 279 -37.42 12.64 -7.66
N GLU A 280 -37.41 11.33 -7.37
CA GLU A 280 -38.46 10.37 -7.75
C GLU A 280 -39.77 10.55 -6.95
N GLY A 281 -39.78 11.44 -5.94
CA GLY A 281 -40.98 11.85 -5.21
C GLY A 281 -41.20 11.16 -3.87
N TYR A 282 -40.26 10.34 -3.39
CA TYR A 282 -40.38 9.70 -2.07
C TYR A 282 -40.22 10.72 -0.92
N ASP A 283 -40.78 10.38 0.25
CA ASP A 283 -40.54 11.11 1.49
C ASP A 283 -39.14 10.82 2.07
N THR A 284 -38.68 11.62 3.03
CA THR A 284 -37.33 11.51 3.60
C THR A 284 -37.06 10.15 4.27
N GLU A 285 -38.02 9.56 4.99
CA GLU A 285 -37.81 8.26 5.65
C GLU A 285 -37.66 7.15 4.61
N THR A 286 -38.56 7.13 3.62
CA THR A 286 -38.52 6.17 2.52
C THR A 286 -37.25 6.34 1.67
N ALA A 287 -36.84 7.58 1.37
CA ALA A 287 -35.62 7.86 0.63
C ALA A 287 -34.35 7.40 1.37
N VAL A 288 -34.23 7.68 2.68
CA VAL A 288 -33.13 7.14 3.52
C VAL A 288 -33.13 5.62 3.51
N ARG A 289 -34.30 4.99 3.72
CA ARG A 289 -34.41 3.53 3.75
C ARG A 289 -34.01 2.88 2.42
N ARG A 290 -34.52 3.39 1.29
CA ARG A 290 -34.22 2.87 -0.06
C ARG A 290 -32.75 3.06 -0.44
N THR A 291 -32.16 4.19 -0.06
CA THR A 291 -30.71 4.47 -0.20
C THR A 291 -29.86 3.45 0.56
N VAL A 292 -30.22 3.11 1.81
CA VAL A 292 -29.49 2.12 2.62
C VAL A 292 -29.66 0.68 2.08
N ILE A 293 -30.84 0.33 1.52
CA ILE A 293 -31.06 -0.99 0.91
C ILE A 293 -30.23 -1.17 -0.38
N THR A 294 -30.03 -0.10 -1.16
CA THR A 294 -29.32 -0.11 -2.44
C THR A 294 -27.86 0.31 -2.28
N SER A 295 -27.55 1.60 -2.41
CA SER A 295 -26.19 2.13 -2.29
C SER A 295 -25.50 1.72 -0.98
N GLY A 296 -26.22 1.69 0.15
CA GLY A 296 -25.66 1.27 1.44
C GLY A 296 -25.23 -0.20 1.47
N ARG A 297 -25.95 -1.08 0.77
CA ARG A 297 -25.55 -2.48 0.59
C ARG A 297 -24.33 -2.58 -0.33
N THR A 298 -24.32 -1.85 -1.44
CA THR A 298 -23.18 -1.84 -2.37
C THR A 298 -21.90 -1.35 -1.68
N VAL A 299 -21.97 -0.26 -0.91
CA VAL A 299 -20.87 0.29 -0.11
C VAL A 299 -20.33 -0.72 0.91
N MET A 300 -21.20 -1.39 1.68
CA MET A 300 -20.74 -2.39 2.65
C MET A 300 -20.11 -3.62 1.99
N PHE A 301 -20.62 -4.05 0.83
CA PHE A 301 -20.05 -5.16 0.07
C PHE A 301 -18.69 -4.78 -0.54
N SER A 302 -18.59 -3.60 -1.15
CA SER A 302 -17.37 -2.94 -1.62
C SER A 302 -16.28 -2.90 -0.54
N ALA A 303 -16.61 -2.37 0.64
CA ALA A 303 -15.68 -2.24 1.76
C ALA A 303 -15.21 -3.60 2.29
N THR A 304 -16.11 -4.59 2.31
CA THR A 304 -15.77 -5.98 2.65
C THR A 304 -14.81 -6.58 1.61
N LEU A 305 -15.02 -6.29 0.32
CA LEU A 305 -14.14 -6.76 -0.75
C LEU A 305 -12.76 -6.13 -0.68
N ILE A 306 -12.64 -4.82 -0.45
CA ILE A 306 -11.33 -4.16 -0.28
C ILE A 306 -10.64 -4.66 0.98
N ALA A 307 -11.33 -4.78 2.11
CA ALA A 307 -10.74 -5.32 3.34
C ALA A 307 -10.23 -6.75 3.15
N ALA A 308 -11.00 -7.60 2.45
CA ALA A 308 -10.59 -8.96 2.11
C ALA A 308 -9.46 -9.01 1.06
N ALA A 309 -9.39 -8.04 0.14
CA ALA A 309 -8.28 -7.89 -0.80
C ALA A 309 -6.98 -7.45 -0.10
N LEU A 310 -7.06 -6.67 0.99
CA LEU A 310 -5.89 -6.27 1.78
C LEU A 310 -5.33 -7.41 2.65
N MET A 311 -6.17 -8.31 3.18
CA MET A 311 -5.76 -9.40 4.09
C MET A 311 -4.58 -10.29 3.61
N PRO A 312 -4.47 -10.69 2.33
CA PRO A 312 -3.31 -11.43 1.79
C PRO A 312 -1.95 -10.82 2.12
N MET A 313 -1.84 -9.50 2.29
CA MET A 313 -0.58 -8.84 2.67
C MET A 313 -0.04 -9.31 4.03
N LEU A 314 -0.90 -9.79 4.94
CA LEU A 314 -0.50 -10.30 6.27
C LEU A 314 0.36 -11.57 6.22
N ILE A 315 0.32 -12.30 5.09
CA ILE A 315 1.13 -13.49 4.83
C ILE A 315 2.62 -13.14 4.72
N VAL A 316 2.90 -11.93 4.23
CA VAL A 316 4.26 -11.40 4.09
C VAL A 316 4.73 -10.94 5.49
N PRO A 317 5.88 -11.42 6.00
CA PRO A 317 6.24 -11.23 7.41
C PRO A 317 6.59 -9.78 7.78
N GLN A 318 6.99 -8.96 6.81
CA GLN A 318 7.39 -7.56 6.97
C GLN A 318 6.31 -6.75 7.69
N GLN A 319 6.63 -6.24 8.89
CA GLN A 319 5.72 -5.47 9.72
C GLN A 319 5.27 -4.15 9.05
N PHE A 320 6.05 -3.61 8.11
CA PHE A 320 5.63 -2.57 7.19
C PHE A 320 4.28 -2.91 6.53
N LEU A 321 4.18 -4.05 5.84
CA LEU A 321 2.96 -4.43 5.13
C LEU A 321 1.80 -4.74 6.08
N ARG A 322 2.09 -5.36 7.24
CA ARG A 322 1.07 -5.64 8.25
C ARG A 322 0.42 -4.38 8.80
N SER A 323 1.23 -3.39 9.19
CA SER A 323 0.73 -2.12 9.73
C SER A 323 -0.06 -1.31 8.68
N LEU A 324 0.38 -1.32 7.41
CA LEU A 324 -0.37 -0.72 6.29
C LEU A 324 -1.68 -1.47 6.00
N THR A 325 -1.69 -2.80 6.16
CA THR A 325 -2.92 -3.61 6.05
C THR A 325 -3.93 -3.24 7.12
N TYR A 326 -3.48 -3.08 8.37
CA TYR A 326 -4.34 -2.62 9.46
C TYR A 326 -4.89 -1.22 9.20
N ALA A 327 -4.04 -0.29 8.73
CA ALA A 327 -4.45 1.06 8.34
C ALA A 327 -5.54 1.04 7.26
N GLY A 328 -5.30 0.31 6.15
CA GLY A 328 -6.27 0.20 5.06
C GLY A 328 -7.60 -0.42 5.51
N ILE A 329 -7.58 -1.53 6.25
CA ILE A 329 -8.79 -2.20 6.75
C ILE A 329 -9.55 -1.30 7.73
N ALA A 330 -8.86 -0.66 8.69
CA ALA A 330 -9.49 0.24 9.65
C ALA A 330 -10.15 1.43 8.95
N SER A 331 -9.46 2.08 8.02
CA SER A 331 -9.96 3.20 7.22
C SER A 331 -11.18 2.81 6.38
N VAL A 332 -11.10 1.73 5.61
CA VAL A 332 -12.15 1.30 4.68
C VAL A 332 -13.42 0.86 5.41
N LEU A 333 -13.28 0.04 6.46
CA LEU A 333 -14.44 -0.44 7.21
C LEU A 333 -15.10 0.69 8.00
N LEU A 334 -14.31 1.60 8.60
CA LEU A 334 -14.86 2.78 9.27
C LEU A 334 -15.57 3.73 8.28
N ALA A 335 -14.98 3.98 7.11
CA ALA A 335 -15.59 4.77 6.03
C ALA A 335 -16.97 4.20 5.66
N ALA A 336 -17.05 2.89 5.44
CA ALA A 336 -18.29 2.20 5.10
C ALA A 336 -19.34 2.29 6.21
N ILE A 337 -18.93 2.07 7.46
CA ILE A 337 -19.80 2.23 8.64
C ILE A 337 -20.36 3.66 8.67
N LEU A 338 -19.50 4.69 8.64
CA LEU A 338 -19.94 6.08 8.70
C LEU A 338 -20.85 6.47 7.51
N ALA A 339 -20.58 5.94 6.31
CA ALA A 339 -21.40 6.13 5.12
C ALA A 339 -22.80 5.47 5.20
N VAL A 340 -22.99 4.43 6.04
CA VAL A 340 -24.29 3.79 6.29
C VAL A 340 -24.91 4.09 7.67
N THR A 341 -24.24 4.88 8.52
CA THR A 341 -24.74 5.29 9.86
C THR A 341 -24.91 6.80 9.97
N VAL A 342 -23.82 7.56 10.00
CA VAL A 342 -23.81 9.02 10.18
C VAL A 342 -24.42 9.70 8.97
N LEU A 343 -24.00 9.33 7.76
CA LEU A 343 -24.44 10.00 6.55
C LEU A 343 -25.96 9.87 6.29
N PRO A 344 -26.60 8.67 6.38
CA PRO A 344 -28.04 8.56 6.18
C PRO A 344 -28.83 9.17 7.36
N ALA A 345 -28.24 9.24 8.56
CA ALA A 345 -28.83 9.99 9.68
C ALA A 345 -28.84 11.49 9.42
N CYS A 346 -27.72 12.08 8.97
CA CYS A 346 -27.65 13.47 8.53
C CYS A 346 -28.65 13.76 7.40
N LEU A 347 -28.67 12.94 6.35
CA LEU A 347 -29.66 13.06 5.25
C LEU A 347 -31.10 12.96 5.76
N GLY A 348 -31.36 12.13 6.78
CA GLY A 348 -32.65 12.05 7.47
C GLY A 348 -33.03 13.28 8.31
N VAL A 349 -32.04 14.05 8.81
CA VAL A 349 -32.27 15.33 9.49
C VAL A 349 -32.52 16.45 8.49
N LEU A 350 -31.71 16.52 7.43
CA LEU A 350 -31.80 17.59 6.44
C LEU A 350 -33.00 17.42 5.48
N GLY A 351 -33.30 16.18 5.08
CA GLY A 351 -34.34 15.90 4.08
C GLY A 351 -34.09 16.63 2.77
N ARG A 352 -35.08 17.39 2.30
CA ARG A 352 -34.98 18.21 1.08
C ARG A 352 -34.00 19.39 1.20
N HIS A 353 -33.56 19.77 2.41
CA HIS A 353 -32.64 20.89 2.62
C HIS A 353 -31.19 20.58 2.23
N VAL A 354 -30.86 19.35 1.85
CA VAL A 354 -29.56 19.01 1.22
C VAL A 354 -29.27 19.90 0.00
N ASP A 355 -30.32 20.32 -0.71
CA ASP A 355 -30.26 21.19 -1.89
C ASP A 355 -30.60 22.67 -1.59
N ALA A 356 -30.75 23.06 -0.32
CA ALA A 356 -31.14 24.43 0.05
C ALA A 356 -30.12 25.50 -0.35
N LEU A 357 -28.82 25.19 -0.23
CA LEU A 357 -27.70 26.04 -0.67
C LEU A 357 -27.13 25.55 -2.00
N SER A 358 -27.99 25.33 -3.00
CA SER A 358 -27.61 24.82 -4.32
C SER A 358 -27.88 25.79 -5.47
N ILE A 359 -26.97 25.83 -6.44
CA ILE A 359 -27.13 26.59 -7.68
C ILE A 359 -27.97 25.75 -8.63
N LYS A 360 -29.21 26.18 -8.91
CA LYS A 360 -30.20 25.45 -9.75
C LYS A 360 -29.65 24.95 -11.10
N ARG A 361 -28.67 25.64 -11.70
CA ARG A 361 -28.00 25.24 -12.96
C ARG A 361 -27.16 23.97 -12.83
N PHE A 362 -26.53 23.74 -11.69
CA PHE A 362 -25.68 22.57 -11.41
C PHE A 362 -26.40 21.48 -10.58
N SER A 363 -27.41 21.89 -9.81
CA SER A 363 -28.20 21.04 -8.91
C SER A 363 -29.29 20.21 -9.61
N ARG A 364 -29.58 20.45 -10.89
CA ARG A 364 -30.63 19.73 -11.63
C ARG A 364 -30.24 18.26 -11.84
N THR A 365 -30.84 17.36 -11.05
CA THR A 365 -30.85 15.92 -11.31
C THR A 365 -31.46 15.68 -12.69
N LYS A 366 -30.67 15.10 -13.59
CA LYS A 366 -31.14 14.75 -14.94
C LYS A 366 -32.08 13.55 -14.87
N SER A 367 -33.04 13.47 -15.78
CA SER A 367 -33.84 12.25 -15.91
C SER A 367 -32.97 11.09 -16.41
N ARG A 368 -33.40 9.84 -16.15
CA ARG A 368 -32.70 8.64 -16.67
C ARG A 368 -32.58 8.69 -18.21
N GLU A 369 -33.62 9.16 -18.88
CA GLU A 369 -33.67 9.36 -20.33
C GLU A 369 -32.70 10.46 -20.84
N GLU A 370 -32.55 11.57 -20.11
CA GLU A 370 -31.54 12.61 -20.39
C GLU A 370 -30.09 12.10 -20.19
N LEU A 371 -29.88 11.14 -19.27
CA LEU A 371 -28.58 10.49 -19.02
C LEU A 371 -28.24 9.46 -20.10
N GLU A 372 -29.19 8.58 -20.43
CA GLU A 372 -29.07 7.54 -21.44
C GLU A 372 -28.90 8.08 -22.87
N ASN A 373 -29.45 9.26 -23.17
CA ASN A 373 -29.24 9.99 -24.42
C ASN A 373 -28.10 11.02 -24.35
N GLY A 374 -27.42 11.12 -23.19
CA GLY A 374 -26.25 11.95 -22.98
C GLY A 374 -24.96 11.38 -23.59
N PHE A 375 -23.84 12.07 -23.33
CA PHE A 375 -22.51 11.66 -23.79
C PHE A 375 -22.19 10.19 -23.45
N TRP A 376 -22.36 9.80 -22.18
CA TRP A 376 -22.08 8.45 -21.68
C TRP A 376 -22.81 7.36 -22.45
N GLY A 377 -24.13 7.49 -22.62
CA GLY A 377 -24.93 6.50 -23.34
C GLY A 377 -24.53 6.38 -24.82
N ARG A 378 -24.21 7.50 -25.49
CA ARG A 378 -23.75 7.49 -26.89
C ARG A 378 -22.39 6.82 -27.05
N THR A 379 -21.42 7.15 -26.20
CA THR A 379 -20.07 6.54 -26.22
C THR A 379 -20.15 5.03 -26.02
N VAL A 380 -20.97 4.57 -25.06
CA VAL A 380 -21.16 3.14 -24.78
C VAL A 380 -21.84 2.42 -25.95
N VAL A 381 -22.87 3.01 -26.58
CA VAL A 381 -23.49 2.45 -27.79
C VAL A 381 -22.47 2.37 -28.94
N PHE A 382 -21.67 3.41 -29.18
CA PHE A 382 -20.65 3.43 -30.22
C PHE A 382 -19.58 2.33 -30.03
N VAL A 383 -19.11 2.14 -28.80
CA VAL A 383 -18.18 1.05 -28.44
C VAL A 383 -18.82 -0.33 -28.66
N MET A 384 -20.07 -0.53 -28.22
CA MET A 384 -20.79 -1.79 -28.40
C MET A 384 -21.20 -2.10 -29.85
N GLN A 385 -21.19 -1.12 -30.76
CA GLN A 385 -21.39 -1.36 -32.19
C GLN A 385 -20.14 -1.94 -32.87
N ARG A 386 -18.93 -1.71 -32.33
CA ARG A 386 -17.66 -2.19 -32.90
C ARG A 386 -16.70 -2.68 -31.80
N PRO A 387 -17.08 -3.67 -30.96
CA PRO A 387 -16.33 -4.00 -29.75
C PRO A 387 -14.88 -4.42 -30.01
N LEU A 388 -14.60 -5.16 -31.09
CA LEU A 388 -13.23 -5.58 -31.43
C LEU A 388 -12.31 -4.41 -31.82
N MET A 389 -12.85 -3.36 -32.45
CA MET A 389 -12.09 -2.15 -32.83
C MET A 389 -11.58 -1.37 -31.62
N PHE A 390 -12.21 -1.53 -30.44
CA PHE A 390 -11.75 -0.92 -29.20
C PHE A 390 -10.96 -1.92 -28.34
N ALA A 391 -11.49 -3.13 -28.15
CA ALA A 391 -10.88 -4.12 -27.26
C ALA A 391 -9.46 -4.52 -27.71
N VAL A 392 -9.25 -4.79 -29.01
CA VAL A 392 -7.94 -5.28 -29.48
C VAL A 392 -6.85 -4.21 -29.37
N PRO A 393 -7.02 -2.96 -29.87
CA PRO A 393 -6.00 -1.93 -29.70
C PRO A 393 -5.75 -1.55 -28.24
N ILE A 394 -6.79 -1.50 -27.40
CA ILE A 394 -6.62 -1.21 -25.96
C ILE A 394 -5.79 -2.29 -25.28
N VAL A 395 -6.10 -3.57 -25.51
CA VAL A 395 -5.32 -4.68 -24.92
C VAL A 395 -3.88 -4.66 -25.43
N ILE A 396 -3.63 -4.40 -26.71
CA ILE A 396 -2.27 -4.26 -27.25
C ILE A 396 -1.51 -3.12 -26.57
N VAL A 397 -2.11 -1.93 -26.43
CA VAL A 397 -1.48 -0.78 -25.76
C VAL A 397 -1.20 -1.09 -24.28
N MET A 398 -2.14 -1.72 -23.57
CA MET A 398 -1.95 -2.12 -22.17
C MET A 398 -0.85 -3.18 -22.01
N LEU A 399 -0.75 -4.15 -22.92
CA LEU A 399 0.35 -5.13 -22.96
C LEU A 399 1.71 -4.46 -23.27
N LEU A 400 1.75 -3.46 -24.16
CA LEU A 400 2.96 -2.67 -24.41
C LEU A 400 3.38 -1.86 -23.17
N LEU A 401 2.41 -1.30 -22.42
CA LEU A 401 2.66 -0.62 -21.16
C LEU A 401 3.16 -1.56 -20.05
N ILE A 402 2.99 -2.89 -20.17
CA ILE A 402 3.56 -3.87 -19.24
C ILE A 402 5.05 -4.12 -19.52
N VAL A 403 5.54 -3.94 -20.75
CA VAL A 403 6.93 -4.31 -21.14
C VAL A 403 8.02 -3.72 -20.22
N PRO A 404 7.97 -2.43 -19.79
CA PRO A 404 8.98 -1.88 -18.89
C PRO A 404 9.07 -2.56 -17.52
N LEU A 405 8.03 -3.29 -17.09
CA LEU A 405 8.05 -4.04 -15.83
C LEU A 405 9.16 -5.10 -15.77
N GLY A 406 9.63 -5.58 -16.94
CA GLY A 406 10.81 -6.47 -17.02
C GLY A 406 12.11 -5.84 -16.53
N ASN A 407 12.20 -4.50 -16.48
CA ASN A 407 13.36 -3.76 -15.98
C ASN A 407 13.30 -3.44 -14.48
N LEU A 408 12.30 -3.94 -13.74
CA LEU A 408 12.10 -3.61 -12.33
C LEU A 408 13.33 -3.98 -11.49
N LYS A 409 13.94 -2.98 -10.84
CA LYS A 409 15.06 -3.15 -9.91
C LYS A 409 14.60 -2.96 -8.46
N LEU A 410 15.11 -3.81 -7.58
CA LEU A 410 14.79 -3.79 -6.16
C LEU A 410 16.06 -3.64 -5.32
N GLY A 411 15.93 -2.96 -4.17
CA GLY A 411 17.03 -2.68 -3.25
C GLY A 411 16.52 -2.01 -1.98
N GLY A 412 17.39 -1.77 -1.01
CA GLY A 412 17.04 -1.12 0.26
C GLY A 412 16.92 0.40 0.22
N PHE A 413 16.93 0.97 1.41
CA PHE A 413 16.89 2.41 1.61
C PHE A 413 18.23 3.09 1.33
N SER A 414 18.13 4.33 0.87
CA SER A 414 19.25 5.20 0.56
C SER A 414 18.78 6.65 0.71
N GLU A 415 19.72 7.54 1.01
CA GLU A 415 19.64 8.99 0.84
C GLU A 415 19.01 9.42 -0.51
N LYS A 416 19.15 8.60 -1.56
CA LYS A 416 18.54 8.81 -2.88
C LYS A 416 17.00 8.78 -2.89
N TYR A 417 16.38 8.35 -1.78
CA TYR A 417 14.93 8.45 -1.58
C TYR A 417 14.47 9.89 -1.32
N LEU A 418 15.39 10.80 -0.96
CA LEU A 418 15.18 12.24 -0.88
C LEU A 418 15.51 12.93 -2.23
N PRO A 419 15.02 14.15 -2.49
CA PRO A 419 15.34 14.89 -3.71
C PRO A 419 16.84 15.20 -3.81
N PRO A 420 17.43 15.28 -5.01
CA PRO A 420 18.86 15.60 -5.19
C PRO A 420 19.25 17.00 -4.68
N THR A 421 18.27 17.87 -4.42
CA THR A 421 18.46 19.21 -3.85
C THR A 421 18.33 19.27 -2.32
N ASN A 422 18.12 18.14 -1.64
CA ASN A 422 17.96 18.10 -0.18
C ASN A 422 19.31 18.20 0.53
N SER A 423 19.43 19.09 1.52
CA SER A 423 20.69 19.38 2.23
C SER A 423 21.28 18.18 2.97
N VAL A 424 20.45 17.36 3.63
CA VAL A 424 20.90 16.15 4.34
C VAL A 424 21.40 15.09 3.36
N ARG A 425 20.75 14.97 2.20
CA ARG A 425 21.23 14.10 1.12
C ARG A 425 22.56 14.61 0.55
N VAL A 426 22.69 15.91 0.28
CA VAL A 426 23.94 16.50 -0.23
C VAL A 426 25.07 16.31 0.78
N ALA A 427 24.83 16.53 2.07
CA ALA A 427 25.78 16.26 3.15
C ALA A 427 26.26 14.79 3.16
N GLN A 428 25.35 13.83 2.94
CA GLN A 428 25.71 12.41 2.83
C GLN A 428 26.52 12.11 1.56
N GLU A 429 26.14 12.66 0.41
CA GLU A 429 26.88 12.50 -0.84
C GLU A 429 28.27 13.17 -0.78
N ASP A 430 28.41 14.30 -0.08
CA ASP A 430 29.67 15.01 0.11
C ASP A 430 30.58 14.34 1.14
N PHE A 431 30.02 13.78 2.22
CA PHE A 431 30.77 12.86 3.10
C PHE A 431 31.36 11.69 2.32
N ASP A 432 30.56 11.04 1.47
CA ASP A 432 31.01 9.88 0.69
C ASP A 432 32.08 10.24 -0.36
N LYS A 433 32.08 11.48 -0.86
CA LYS A 433 33.12 12.02 -1.78
C LYS A 433 34.41 12.41 -1.03
N LEU A 434 34.30 13.10 0.10
CA LEU A 434 35.45 13.62 0.87
C LEU A 434 36.15 12.52 1.66
N PHE A 435 35.40 11.53 2.16
CA PHE A 435 35.89 10.46 3.03
C PHE A 435 35.55 9.07 2.45
N PRO A 436 36.05 8.73 1.24
CA PRO A 436 35.70 7.49 0.57
C PRO A 436 36.15 6.26 1.37
N GLY A 437 35.26 5.27 1.46
CA GLY A 437 35.52 3.99 2.12
C GLY A 437 35.27 3.95 3.64
N PHE A 438 34.73 5.02 4.26
CA PHE A 438 34.16 4.93 5.61
C PHE A 438 32.73 4.36 5.58
N ARG A 439 31.87 4.88 4.69
CA ARG A 439 30.57 4.26 4.40
C ARG A 439 30.81 2.95 3.66
N THR A 440 30.60 1.83 4.35
CA THR A 440 30.75 0.48 3.77
C THR A 440 29.55 -0.39 4.06
N GLU A 441 29.01 -1.03 3.04
CA GLU A 441 27.95 -2.03 3.18
C GLU A 441 28.61 -3.40 3.31
N THR A 442 28.86 -3.79 4.55
CA THR A 442 29.51 -5.06 4.86
C THR A 442 28.51 -6.20 4.94
N ILE A 443 28.92 -7.37 4.45
CA ILE A 443 28.31 -8.63 4.84
C ILE A 443 29.03 -9.10 6.11
N THR A 444 28.26 -9.58 7.09
CA THR A 444 28.78 -10.16 8.32
C THR A 444 28.59 -11.67 8.31
N ILE A 445 29.56 -12.40 8.84
CA ILE A 445 29.46 -13.83 9.15
C ILE A 445 29.50 -13.93 10.67
N VAL A 446 28.38 -14.31 11.25
CA VAL A 446 28.17 -14.42 12.70
C VAL A 446 28.25 -15.89 13.06
N THR A 447 29.18 -16.25 13.94
CA THR A 447 29.40 -17.63 14.38
C THR A 447 29.17 -17.77 15.87
N LYS A 448 28.54 -18.87 16.30
CA LYS A 448 28.38 -19.23 17.71
C LYS A 448 29.04 -20.59 17.99
N GLY A 449 29.83 -20.66 19.07
CA GLY A 449 30.58 -21.84 19.47
C GLY A 449 31.92 -22.04 18.73
N ALA A 450 32.36 -21.07 17.92
CA ALA A 450 33.59 -21.19 17.12
C ALA A 450 34.87 -20.94 17.93
N THR A 451 35.78 -21.93 17.95
CA THR A 451 37.18 -21.70 18.32
C THR A 451 37.87 -20.75 17.32
N ASP A 452 38.96 -20.09 17.70
CA ASP A 452 39.65 -19.16 16.76
C ASP A 452 40.28 -19.90 15.57
N SER A 453 40.63 -21.18 15.72
CA SER A 453 41.04 -22.04 14.60
C SER A 453 39.89 -22.27 13.61
N GLN A 454 38.68 -22.58 14.10
CA GLN A 454 37.49 -22.73 13.25
C GLN A 454 37.08 -21.40 12.60
N LEU A 455 37.19 -20.27 13.31
CA LEU A 455 36.93 -18.95 12.73
C LEU A 455 37.93 -18.62 11.61
N ASN A 456 39.21 -18.94 11.80
CA ASN A 456 40.24 -18.77 10.77
C ASN A 456 40.01 -19.69 9.56
N GLN A 457 39.46 -20.90 9.76
CA GLN A 457 39.01 -21.75 8.65
C GLN A 457 37.85 -21.12 7.88
N ILE A 458 36.80 -20.67 8.57
CA ILE A 458 35.65 -19.98 7.96
C ILE A 458 36.11 -18.72 7.20
N ARG A 459 37.06 -17.96 7.78
CA ARG A 459 37.70 -16.81 7.12
C ARG A 459 38.44 -17.22 5.84
N ALA A 460 39.20 -18.32 5.87
CA ALA A 460 39.91 -18.86 4.71
C ALA A 460 38.97 -19.37 3.61
N ASP A 461 37.81 -19.93 3.97
CA ASP A 461 36.78 -20.31 3.02
C ASP A 461 36.06 -19.08 2.44
N ALA A 462 35.72 -18.08 3.26
CA ALA A 462 35.11 -16.83 2.84
C ALA A 462 36.04 -15.98 1.93
N MET A 463 37.37 -16.10 2.06
CA MET A 463 38.33 -15.49 1.13
C MET A 463 38.38 -16.15 -0.25
N LYS A 464 37.82 -17.36 -0.43
CA LYS A 464 37.69 -18.00 -1.76
C LYS A 464 36.54 -17.43 -2.56
N VAL A 465 35.59 -16.75 -1.91
CA VAL A 465 34.43 -16.12 -2.54
C VAL A 465 34.86 -14.77 -3.15
N PRO A 466 34.85 -14.60 -4.49
CA PRO A 466 35.28 -13.36 -5.13
C PRO A 466 34.20 -12.28 -5.03
N GLY A 467 34.59 -11.00 -5.14
CA GLY A 467 33.66 -9.86 -5.13
C GLY A 467 33.60 -9.05 -3.83
N PHE A 468 34.47 -9.36 -2.87
CA PHE A 468 34.69 -8.57 -1.65
C PHE A 468 35.93 -7.69 -1.77
N VAL A 469 35.91 -6.54 -1.09
CA VAL A 469 37.03 -5.59 -1.09
C VAL A 469 38.28 -6.25 -0.50
N GLU A 470 39.43 -5.99 -1.13
CA GLU A 470 40.77 -6.39 -0.69
C GLU A 470 41.50 -5.13 -0.18
N PRO A 471 41.50 -4.85 1.14
CA PRO A 471 42.05 -3.59 1.67
C PRO A 471 43.53 -3.44 1.32
N GLY A 472 43.88 -2.38 0.59
CA GLY A 472 45.26 -2.15 0.12
C GLY A 472 45.79 -3.20 -0.86
N GLY A 473 44.92 -4.04 -1.44
CA GLY A 473 45.31 -5.21 -2.25
C GLY A 473 45.81 -6.40 -1.42
N ASP A 474 45.72 -6.34 -0.08
CA ASP A 474 46.14 -7.42 0.80
C ASP A 474 44.95 -8.30 1.21
N LYS A 475 44.90 -9.52 0.66
CA LYS A 475 43.88 -10.52 1.00
C LYS A 475 43.91 -10.91 2.47
N SER A 476 45.07 -10.83 3.15
CA SER A 476 45.18 -11.13 4.57
C SER A 476 44.44 -10.12 5.47
N GLN A 477 44.05 -8.96 4.94
CA GLN A 477 43.21 -7.96 5.61
C GLN A 477 41.71 -8.17 5.38
N MET A 478 41.28 -9.09 4.51
CA MET A 478 39.85 -9.37 4.27
C MET A 478 39.19 -10.01 5.51
N TRP A 479 37.87 -9.83 5.65
CA TRP A 479 37.09 -10.52 6.68
C TRP A 479 37.63 -10.30 8.10
N GLN A 480 37.79 -9.03 8.50
CA GLN A 480 38.28 -8.69 9.83
C GLN A 480 37.21 -8.94 10.90
N ARG A 481 37.65 -9.21 12.13
CA ARG A 481 36.76 -9.42 13.28
C ARG A 481 36.12 -8.10 13.71
N ARG A 482 34.78 -8.06 13.83
CA ARG A 482 34.07 -6.94 14.47
C ARG A 482 34.49 -6.91 15.95
N GLN A 483 34.96 -5.76 16.42
CA GLN A 483 35.34 -5.57 17.82
C GLN A 483 34.10 -5.46 18.70
N ALA A 484 34.20 -5.91 19.95
CA ALA A 484 33.14 -5.74 20.93
C ALA A 484 33.14 -4.31 21.50
N VAL A 485 31.95 -3.75 21.71
CA VAL A 485 31.70 -2.43 22.27
C VAL A 485 31.01 -2.60 23.63
N GLY A 486 31.81 -2.71 24.69
CA GLY A 486 31.32 -2.85 26.07
C GLY A 486 31.99 -4.02 26.82
N PRO A 487 31.76 -4.12 28.15
CA PRO A 487 32.38 -5.14 28.99
C PRO A 487 31.73 -6.53 28.85
N ASP A 488 30.45 -6.61 28.50
CA ASP A 488 29.64 -7.84 28.55
C ASP A 488 29.68 -8.67 27.25
N SER A 489 30.84 -8.78 26.61
CA SER A 489 30.96 -9.48 25.32
C SER A 489 30.85 -11.00 25.45
N ASP A 490 29.88 -11.64 24.78
CA ASP A 490 29.78 -13.11 24.72
C ASP A 490 30.91 -13.69 23.85
N ALA A 491 31.97 -14.19 24.49
CA ALA A 491 33.12 -14.79 23.82
C ALA A 491 32.79 -16.05 22.97
N SER A 492 31.60 -16.65 23.16
CA SER A 492 31.11 -17.75 22.33
C SER A 492 30.64 -17.28 20.95
N VAL A 493 30.32 -16.00 20.79
CA VAL A 493 29.92 -15.38 19.53
C VAL A 493 31.10 -14.63 18.91
N LYS A 494 31.37 -14.89 17.63
CA LYS A 494 32.45 -14.26 16.88
C LYS A 494 31.95 -13.82 15.51
N VAL A 495 32.20 -12.57 15.16
CA VAL A 495 31.72 -11.94 13.93
C VAL A 495 32.91 -11.50 13.10
N ILE A 496 32.95 -11.90 11.83
CA ILE A 496 33.87 -11.36 10.82
C ILE A 496 33.07 -10.65 9.73
N GLN A 497 33.62 -9.59 9.15
CA GLN A 497 32.90 -8.75 8.19
C GLN A 497 33.79 -8.26 7.05
N ASN A 498 33.23 -8.13 5.85
CA ASN A 498 33.90 -7.51 4.71
C ASN A 498 32.91 -6.77 3.79
N ALA A 499 33.38 -5.72 3.12
CA ALA A 499 32.60 -4.93 2.18
C ALA A 499 32.50 -5.61 0.81
N LEU A 500 31.36 -5.47 0.13
CA LEU A 500 31.22 -5.87 -1.28
C LEU A 500 31.89 -4.85 -2.21
N ILE A 501 32.47 -5.32 -3.33
CA ILE A 501 32.93 -4.45 -4.41
C ILE A 501 31.73 -3.90 -5.20
N ASN A 502 30.73 -4.74 -5.45
CA ASN A 502 29.50 -4.35 -6.14
C ASN A 502 28.27 -4.90 -5.41
N ARG A 503 27.40 -3.99 -4.95
CA ARG A 503 26.13 -4.30 -4.27
C ARG A 503 25.20 -5.16 -5.12
N ASP A 504 25.17 -4.99 -6.43
CA ASP A 504 24.31 -5.77 -7.34
C ASP A 504 24.61 -7.29 -7.28
N THR A 505 25.81 -7.67 -6.79
CA THR A 505 26.19 -9.07 -6.60
C THR A 505 25.78 -9.66 -5.24
N ALA A 506 25.25 -8.84 -4.32
CA ALA A 506 24.95 -9.23 -2.93
C ALA A 506 24.14 -10.52 -2.84
N GLY A 507 23.08 -10.66 -3.62
CA GLY A 507 22.22 -11.84 -3.59
C GLY A 507 22.91 -13.15 -3.95
N ALA A 508 23.86 -13.11 -4.89
CA ALA A 508 24.69 -14.26 -5.21
C ALA A 508 25.70 -14.53 -4.09
N LYS A 509 26.35 -13.49 -3.56
CA LYS A 509 27.41 -13.62 -2.54
C LYS A 509 26.89 -14.07 -1.18
N VAL A 510 25.70 -13.65 -0.77
CA VAL A 510 25.02 -14.18 0.42
C VAL A 510 24.73 -15.68 0.25
N LYS A 511 24.29 -16.12 -0.94
CA LYS A 511 24.04 -17.54 -1.24
C LYS A 511 25.33 -18.38 -1.28
N GLU A 512 26.40 -17.85 -1.88
CA GLU A 512 27.74 -18.48 -1.87
C GLU A 512 28.29 -18.65 -0.43
N LEU A 513 28.15 -17.62 0.43
CA LEU A 513 28.60 -17.69 1.82
C LEU A 513 27.77 -18.66 2.67
N ARG A 514 26.44 -18.71 2.48
CA ARG A 514 25.56 -19.68 3.16
C ARG A 514 25.79 -21.13 2.74
N ALA A 515 26.33 -21.34 1.53
CA ALA A 515 26.67 -22.68 1.03
C ALA A 515 28.03 -23.20 1.53
N MET A 516 28.80 -22.42 2.30
CA MET A 516 30.10 -22.86 2.83
C MET A 516 29.95 -23.99 3.87
N SER A 517 30.96 -24.87 3.94
CA SER A 517 31.01 -25.95 4.92
C SER A 517 31.27 -25.43 6.33
N VAL A 518 30.25 -25.45 7.20
CA VAL A 518 30.37 -25.03 8.61
C VAL A 518 31.07 -26.12 9.44
N PRO A 519 32.09 -25.80 10.26
CA PRO A 519 32.74 -26.76 11.16
C PRO A 519 31.77 -27.38 12.18
N LYS A 520 32.00 -28.64 12.55
CA LYS A 520 31.16 -29.35 13.54
C LYS A 520 31.09 -28.58 14.87
N GLY A 521 29.88 -28.44 15.40
CA GLY A 521 29.61 -27.73 16.65
C GLY A 521 29.51 -26.20 16.54
N VAL A 522 29.74 -25.64 15.35
CA VAL A 522 29.58 -24.20 15.09
C VAL A 522 28.23 -23.95 14.42
N THR A 523 27.51 -22.93 14.89
CA THR A 523 26.39 -22.36 14.14
C THR A 523 26.89 -21.12 13.40
N MET A 524 26.56 -20.98 12.11
CA MET A 524 26.94 -19.84 11.27
C MET A 524 25.68 -19.18 10.70
N TYR A 525 25.66 -17.85 10.69
CA TYR A 525 24.62 -17.03 10.06
C TYR A 525 25.27 -15.91 9.23
N VAL A 526 24.69 -15.59 8.07
CA VAL A 526 25.14 -14.51 7.18
C VAL A 526 24.17 -13.33 7.28
N GLY A 527 24.71 -12.19 7.73
CA GLY A 527 23.99 -10.94 8.00
C GLY A 527 24.64 -9.70 7.37
N GLY A 528 24.33 -8.54 7.95
CA GLY A 528 24.67 -7.23 7.38
C GLY A 528 23.60 -6.73 6.40
N THR A 529 23.60 -5.43 6.10
CA THR A 529 22.53 -4.75 5.33
C THR A 529 22.23 -5.41 3.98
N PRO A 530 23.22 -5.82 3.15
CA PRO A 530 22.94 -6.50 1.89
C PRO A 530 22.23 -7.85 2.06
N ALA A 531 22.47 -8.57 3.16
CA ALA A 531 21.79 -9.83 3.46
C ALA A 531 20.38 -9.60 4.02
N LEU A 532 20.17 -8.57 4.83
CA LEU A 532 18.85 -8.15 5.32
C LEU A 532 17.91 -7.77 4.16
N GLU A 533 18.44 -7.03 3.19
CA GLU A 533 17.71 -6.66 1.97
C GLU A 533 17.41 -7.87 1.09
N GLN A 534 18.42 -8.71 0.80
CA GLN A 534 18.20 -9.89 -0.04
C GLN A 534 17.20 -10.85 0.59
N ASP A 535 17.27 -11.11 1.90
CA ASP A 535 16.31 -11.98 2.57
C ASP A 535 14.89 -11.41 2.53
N SER A 536 14.75 -10.07 2.62
CA SER A 536 13.46 -9.41 2.45
C SER A 536 12.91 -9.57 1.03
N ILE A 537 13.76 -9.40 0.01
CA ILE A 537 13.42 -9.59 -1.41
C ILE A 537 13.02 -11.05 -1.68
N ASP A 538 13.87 -12.02 -1.31
CA ASP A 538 13.62 -13.45 -1.51
C ASP A 538 12.33 -13.89 -0.78
N THR A 539 12.08 -13.39 0.44
CA THR A 539 10.84 -13.67 1.19
C THR A 539 9.60 -13.08 0.52
N VAL A 540 9.70 -11.86 -0.03
CA VAL A 540 8.59 -11.26 -0.78
C VAL A 540 8.26 -12.10 -2.01
N PHE A 541 9.25 -12.51 -2.81
CA PHE A 541 9.01 -13.33 -4.01
C PHE A 541 8.54 -14.75 -3.69
N ASP A 542 8.98 -15.37 -2.60
CA ASP A 542 8.49 -16.66 -2.13
C ASP A 542 7.00 -16.61 -1.75
N LYS A 543 6.54 -15.52 -1.10
CA LYS A 543 5.14 -15.36 -0.71
C LYS A 543 4.25 -14.75 -1.78
N LEU A 544 4.78 -13.99 -2.74
CA LEU A 544 4.00 -13.27 -3.74
C LEU A 544 3.02 -14.16 -4.55
N PRO A 545 3.38 -15.38 -5.01
CA PRO A 545 2.43 -16.26 -5.68
C PRO A 545 1.23 -16.64 -4.79
N LEU A 546 1.48 -16.92 -3.51
CA LEU A 546 0.43 -17.26 -2.54
C LEU A 546 -0.47 -16.05 -2.26
N VAL A 547 0.12 -14.85 -2.12
CA VAL A 547 -0.62 -13.59 -1.98
C VAL A 547 -1.54 -13.36 -3.18
N ILE A 548 -1.04 -13.52 -4.41
CA ILE A 548 -1.83 -13.33 -5.65
C ILE A 548 -2.94 -14.38 -5.77
N VAL A 549 -2.66 -15.66 -5.49
CA VAL A 549 -3.66 -16.73 -5.56
C VAL A 549 -4.80 -16.49 -4.56
N ILE A 550 -4.49 -16.12 -3.32
CA ILE A 550 -5.52 -15.85 -2.30
C ILE A 550 -6.28 -14.56 -2.64
N LEU A 551 -5.58 -13.50 -3.06
CA LEU A 551 -6.18 -12.23 -3.49
C LEU A 551 -7.24 -12.46 -4.57
N ILE A 552 -6.86 -13.09 -5.68
CA ILE A 552 -7.77 -13.35 -6.81
C ILE A 552 -8.89 -14.31 -6.39
N SER A 553 -8.58 -15.35 -5.61
CA SER A 553 -9.60 -16.33 -5.19
C SER A 553 -10.67 -15.69 -4.30
N VAL A 554 -10.25 -14.89 -3.30
CA VAL A 554 -11.16 -14.26 -2.33
C VAL A 554 -12.01 -13.19 -2.99
N THR A 555 -11.44 -12.31 -3.83
CA THR A 555 -12.25 -11.33 -4.58
C THR A 555 -13.18 -12.00 -5.57
N THR A 556 -12.74 -13.04 -6.29
CA THR A 556 -13.57 -13.82 -7.22
C THR A 556 -14.77 -14.44 -6.50
N ILE A 557 -14.56 -15.07 -5.33
CA ILE A 557 -15.63 -15.65 -4.51
C ILE A 557 -16.61 -14.57 -4.02
N LEU A 558 -16.11 -13.43 -3.55
CA LEU A 558 -16.95 -12.33 -3.09
C LEU A 558 -17.78 -11.74 -4.24
N MET A 559 -17.17 -11.45 -5.40
CA MET A 559 -17.89 -10.93 -6.57
C MET A 559 -18.92 -11.94 -7.11
N PHE A 560 -18.60 -13.24 -7.08
CA PHE A 560 -19.57 -14.29 -7.37
C PHE A 560 -20.77 -14.23 -6.41
N LEU A 561 -20.54 -14.08 -5.10
CA LEU A 561 -21.60 -13.97 -4.09
C LEU A 561 -22.45 -12.71 -4.25
N ALA A 562 -21.88 -11.60 -4.73
CA ALA A 562 -22.64 -10.38 -5.03
C ALA A 562 -23.47 -10.48 -6.31
N PHE A 563 -22.93 -11.09 -7.37
CA PHE A 563 -23.48 -10.97 -8.72
C PHE A 563 -24.15 -12.24 -9.27
N GLY A 564 -23.93 -13.39 -8.65
CA GLY A 564 -24.50 -14.67 -9.10
C GLY A 564 -24.02 -15.12 -10.48
N SER A 565 -22.92 -14.53 -10.97
CA SER A 565 -22.23 -14.90 -12.21
C SER A 565 -20.82 -15.38 -11.88
N LEU A 566 -20.35 -16.42 -12.58
CA LEU A 566 -18.96 -16.85 -12.52
C LEU A 566 -18.11 -16.13 -13.58
N VAL A 567 -18.74 -15.64 -14.65
CA VAL A 567 -18.06 -15.00 -15.79
C VAL A 567 -17.65 -13.56 -15.46
N LEU A 568 -18.49 -12.78 -14.74
CA LEU A 568 -18.14 -11.40 -14.35
C LEU A 568 -16.90 -11.33 -13.44
N PRO A 569 -16.78 -12.15 -12.37
CA PRO A 569 -15.57 -12.14 -11.52
C PRO A 569 -14.29 -12.51 -12.27
N ILE A 570 -14.35 -13.48 -13.19
CA ILE A 570 -13.19 -13.87 -14.00
C ILE A 570 -12.80 -12.74 -14.97
N LYS A 571 -13.78 -12.14 -15.66
CA LYS A 571 -13.57 -10.96 -16.52
C LYS A 571 -12.92 -9.83 -15.72
N ALA A 572 -13.41 -9.57 -14.52
CA ALA A 572 -12.92 -8.53 -13.63
C ALA A 572 -11.46 -8.78 -13.23
N ALA A 573 -11.14 -9.98 -12.74
CA ALA A 573 -9.78 -10.35 -12.37
C ALA A 573 -8.78 -10.18 -13.52
N VAL A 574 -9.17 -10.52 -14.77
CA VAL A 574 -8.34 -10.30 -15.97
C VAL A 574 -8.16 -8.81 -16.27
N MET A 575 -9.21 -7.99 -16.14
CA MET A 575 -9.14 -6.55 -16.38
C MET A 575 -8.32 -5.81 -15.32
N SER A 576 -8.53 -6.12 -14.04
CA SER A 576 -7.72 -5.58 -12.95
C SER A 576 -6.26 -6.03 -13.03
N ALA A 577 -5.98 -7.26 -13.49
CA ALA A 577 -4.59 -7.71 -13.74
C ALA A 577 -3.94 -6.96 -14.90
N LEU A 578 -4.66 -6.72 -16.00
CA LEU A 578 -4.16 -5.95 -17.15
C LEU A 578 -3.92 -4.47 -16.78
N GLY A 579 -4.85 -3.86 -16.02
CA GLY A 579 -4.71 -2.51 -15.48
C GLY A 579 -3.54 -2.37 -14.52
N LEU A 580 -3.45 -3.26 -13.53
CA LEU A 580 -2.33 -3.33 -12.59
C LEU A 580 -0.99 -3.47 -13.32
N GLY A 581 -0.88 -4.41 -14.26
CA GLY A 581 0.35 -4.61 -15.02
C GLY A 581 0.76 -3.35 -15.78
N SER A 582 -0.20 -2.69 -16.45
CA SER A 582 0.05 -1.44 -17.18
C SER A 582 0.54 -0.33 -16.24
N THR A 583 -0.08 -0.17 -15.06
CA THR A 583 0.36 0.78 -14.05
C THR A 583 1.76 0.45 -13.53
N MET A 584 2.05 -0.82 -13.25
CA MET A 584 3.35 -1.27 -12.78
C MET A 584 4.47 -1.00 -13.80
N GLY A 585 4.20 -1.19 -15.10
CA GLY A 585 5.15 -0.84 -16.16
C GLY A 585 5.31 0.67 -16.34
N ILE A 586 4.23 1.47 -16.30
CA ILE A 586 4.31 2.95 -16.26
C ILE A 586 5.19 3.42 -15.09
N LEU A 587 5.01 2.84 -13.91
CA LEU A 587 5.78 3.19 -12.72
C LEU A 587 7.25 2.79 -12.83
N THR A 588 7.54 1.63 -13.42
CA THR A 588 8.93 1.20 -13.66
C THR A 588 9.61 2.15 -14.66
N TRP A 589 8.90 2.52 -15.72
CA TRP A 589 9.38 3.48 -16.72
C TRP A 589 9.63 4.90 -16.16
N ILE A 590 8.83 5.35 -15.18
CA ILE A 590 9.06 6.63 -14.50
C ILE A 590 10.19 6.51 -13.46
N PHE A 591 10.05 5.62 -12.48
CA PHE A 591 10.89 5.63 -11.26
C PHE A 591 12.17 4.79 -11.35
N VAL A 592 12.25 3.79 -12.25
CA VAL A 592 13.44 2.97 -12.45
C VAL A 592 14.20 3.41 -13.70
N ASP A 593 13.53 3.55 -14.85
CA ASP A 593 14.17 4.05 -16.08
C ASP A 593 14.40 5.58 -16.04
N GLY A 594 13.70 6.29 -15.15
CA GLY A 594 13.99 7.68 -14.81
C GLY A 594 13.30 8.75 -15.66
N HIS A 595 12.26 8.40 -16.41
CA HIS A 595 11.48 9.38 -17.17
C HIS A 595 10.80 10.38 -16.23
N PHE A 596 10.81 11.67 -16.61
CA PHE A 596 10.35 12.81 -15.79
C PHE A 596 11.10 13.08 -14.46
N SER A 597 12.14 12.31 -14.11
CA SER A 597 12.94 12.49 -12.88
C SER A 597 13.36 13.94 -12.59
N LYS A 598 13.86 14.66 -13.60
CA LYS A 598 14.26 16.08 -13.49
C LYS A 598 13.08 17.03 -13.21
N TRP A 599 11.91 16.78 -13.79
CA TRP A 599 10.73 17.63 -13.64
C TRP A 599 10.02 17.39 -12.30
N LEU A 600 10.07 16.14 -11.83
CA LEU A 600 9.50 15.71 -10.57
C LEU A 600 10.53 15.70 -9.41
N ASN A 601 11.72 16.24 -9.61
CA ASN A 601 12.81 16.35 -8.63
C ASN A 601 13.07 15.07 -7.80
N PHE A 602 13.21 13.92 -8.46
CA PHE A 602 13.58 12.66 -7.80
C PHE A 602 14.77 11.98 -8.50
N THR A 603 15.44 11.05 -7.81
CA THR A 603 16.50 10.22 -8.39
C THR A 603 15.96 8.84 -8.74
N PRO A 604 16.17 8.35 -9.98
CA PRO A 604 15.79 6.98 -10.34
C PRO A 604 16.60 5.98 -9.50
N THR A 605 15.92 5.08 -8.81
CA THR A 605 16.53 4.18 -7.82
C THR A 605 15.76 2.87 -7.72
N PRO A 606 16.44 1.73 -7.40
CA PRO A 606 15.75 0.51 -7.01
C PRO A 606 14.81 0.74 -5.81
N LEU A 607 13.67 0.07 -5.82
CA LEU A 607 12.61 0.21 -4.81
C LEU A 607 12.64 -0.93 -3.80
N THR A 608 12.16 -0.71 -2.58
CA THR A 608 12.04 -1.78 -1.59
C THR A 608 10.95 -2.78 -1.99
N ALA A 609 11.27 -4.09 -1.96
CA ALA A 609 10.37 -5.15 -2.39
C ALA A 609 8.97 -5.12 -1.71
N PRO A 610 8.81 -4.78 -0.42
CA PRO A 610 7.49 -4.69 0.21
C PRO A 610 6.54 -3.69 -0.49
N VAL A 611 7.05 -2.57 -1.00
CA VAL A 611 6.24 -1.54 -1.68
C VAL A 611 5.56 -2.09 -2.95
N ILE A 612 6.19 -3.07 -3.61
CA ILE A 612 5.60 -3.76 -4.77
C ILE A 612 4.37 -4.58 -4.36
N VAL A 613 4.39 -5.25 -3.21
CA VAL A 613 3.23 -5.99 -2.70
C VAL A 613 2.10 -5.02 -2.33
N LEU A 614 2.43 -3.93 -1.63
CA LEU A 614 1.47 -2.87 -1.28
C LEU A 614 0.73 -2.36 -2.52
N ILE A 615 1.47 -1.98 -3.57
CA ILE A 615 0.87 -1.32 -4.73
C ILE A 615 0.06 -2.30 -5.59
N ILE A 616 0.50 -3.56 -5.69
CA ILE A 616 -0.27 -4.66 -6.32
C ILE A 616 -1.64 -4.80 -5.66
N VAL A 617 -1.64 -4.91 -4.33
CA VAL A 617 -2.86 -5.18 -3.57
C VAL A 617 -3.80 -3.97 -3.52
N VAL A 618 -3.25 -2.75 -3.32
CA VAL A 618 -4.05 -1.52 -3.28
C VAL A 618 -4.69 -1.21 -4.63
N ILE A 619 -3.93 -1.30 -5.75
CA ILE A 619 -4.50 -1.06 -7.09
C ILE A 619 -5.54 -2.12 -7.44
N TYR A 620 -5.27 -3.40 -7.17
CA TYR A 620 -6.21 -4.47 -7.48
C TYR A 620 -7.49 -4.35 -6.66
N GLY A 621 -7.38 -4.03 -5.37
CA GLY A 621 -8.54 -3.79 -4.48
C GLY A 621 -9.38 -2.60 -4.94
N LEU A 622 -8.75 -1.46 -5.26
CA LEU A 622 -9.43 -0.26 -5.78
C LEU A 622 -10.13 -0.53 -7.12
N SER A 623 -9.47 -1.18 -8.08
CA SER A 623 -10.07 -1.54 -9.38
C SER A 623 -11.27 -2.49 -9.21
N SER A 624 -11.14 -3.49 -8.32
CA SER A 624 -12.20 -4.47 -8.06
C SER A 624 -13.45 -3.83 -7.44
N ASP A 625 -13.28 -2.94 -6.45
CA ASP A 625 -14.37 -2.13 -5.89
C ASP A 625 -15.10 -1.32 -6.97
N TYR A 626 -14.29 -0.68 -7.79
CA TYR A 626 -14.78 0.17 -8.85
C TYR A 626 -15.59 -0.59 -9.89
N GLU A 627 -15.15 -1.78 -10.31
CA GLU A 627 -15.96 -2.66 -11.16
C GLU A 627 -17.25 -3.11 -10.43
N VAL A 628 -17.19 -3.38 -9.13
CA VAL A 628 -18.38 -3.75 -8.34
C VAL A 628 -19.47 -2.69 -8.39
N PHE A 629 -19.14 -1.40 -8.23
CA PHE A 629 -20.12 -0.32 -8.34
C PHE A 629 -20.79 -0.28 -9.71
N LEU A 630 -20.04 -0.43 -10.81
CA LEU A 630 -20.60 -0.47 -12.16
C LEU A 630 -21.49 -1.70 -12.38
N MET A 631 -20.96 -2.90 -12.06
CA MET A 631 -21.67 -4.16 -12.24
C MET A 631 -22.98 -4.19 -11.46
N SER A 632 -23.01 -3.64 -10.23
CA SER A 632 -24.22 -3.58 -9.42
C SER A 632 -25.40 -2.88 -10.13
N ARG A 633 -25.13 -1.81 -10.89
CA ARG A 633 -26.16 -1.06 -11.63
C ARG A 633 -26.54 -1.73 -12.95
N MET A 634 -25.60 -2.39 -13.63
CA MET A 634 -25.92 -3.24 -14.79
C MET A 634 -26.81 -4.42 -14.38
N ILE A 635 -26.56 -5.02 -13.22
CA ILE A 635 -27.35 -6.13 -12.66
C ILE A 635 -28.73 -5.67 -12.20
N GLU A 636 -28.83 -4.50 -11.55
CA GLU A 636 -30.12 -3.86 -11.24
C GLU A 636 -30.96 -3.66 -12.51
N ALA A 637 -30.35 -3.15 -13.59
CA ALA A 637 -31.00 -2.97 -14.89
C ALA A 637 -31.39 -4.32 -15.55
N ARG A 638 -30.52 -5.33 -15.50
CA ARG A 638 -30.80 -6.69 -16.04
C ARG A 638 -31.93 -7.39 -15.28
N HIS A 639 -32.02 -7.24 -13.96
CA HIS A 639 -33.13 -7.77 -13.16
C HIS A 639 -34.46 -7.05 -13.41
N GLN A 640 -34.45 -5.82 -13.95
CA GLN A 640 -35.65 -5.12 -14.43
C GLN A 640 -36.12 -5.63 -15.81
N GLY A 641 -35.49 -6.68 -16.36
CA GLY A 641 -35.90 -7.33 -17.62
C GLY A 641 -35.23 -6.78 -18.87
N LEU A 642 -34.27 -5.86 -18.74
CA LEU A 642 -33.57 -5.27 -19.88
C LEU A 642 -32.65 -6.28 -20.58
N SER A 643 -32.42 -6.06 -21.90
CA SER A 643 -31.41 -6.80 -22.67
C SER A 643 -30.02 -6.59 -22.07
N THR A 644 -29.05 -7.47 -22.33
CA THR A 644 -27.66 -7.26 -21.90
C THR A 644 -27.06 -5.97 -22.47
N THR A 645 -27.43 -5.58 -23.70
CA THR A 645 -26.92 -4.34 -24.33
C THR A 645 -27.51 -3.10 -23.64
N GLU A 646 -28.81 -3.10 -23.38
CA GLU A 646 -29.49 -2.04 -22.63
C GLU A 646 -29.00 -1.97 -21.18
N ALA A 647 -28.83 -3.11 -20.50
CA ALA A 647 -28.32 -3.14 -19.13
C ALA A 647 -26.91 -2.55 -19.01
N VAL A 648 -26.01 -2.83 -19.96
CA VAL A 648 -24.68 -2.22 -20.03
C VAL A 648 -24.78 -0.71 -20.30
N ARG A 649 -25.63 -0.27 -21.24
CA ARG A 649 -25.88 1.15 -21.53
C ARG A 649 -26.42 1.90 -20.31
N VAL A 650 -27.49 1.42 -19.70
CA VAL A 650 -28.20 2.01 -18.55
C VAL A 650 -27.28 2.06 -17.32
N GLY A 651 -26.58 0.97 -17.02
CA GLY A 651 -25.62 0.92 -15.92
C GLY A 651 -24.53 1.99 -16.09
N THR A 652 -23.85 1.98 -17.24
CA THR A 652 -22.72 2.88 -17.50
C THR A 652 -23.15 4.35 -17.61
N ALA A 653 -24.29 4.65 -18.22
CA ALA A 653 -24.80 6.02 -18.38
C ALA A 653 -25.15 6.66 -17.03
N ASN A 654 -25.80 5.90 -16.13
CA ASN A 654 -26.19 6.40 -14.82
C ASN A 654 -24.99 6.53 -13.85
N THR A 655 -24.00 5.64 -13.94
CA THR A 655 -22.82 5.71 -13.05
C THR A 655 -21.68 6.58 -13.60
N GLY A 656 -21.61 6.85 -14.91
CA GLY A 656 -20.45 7.47 -15.55
C GLY A 656 -19.97 8.77 -14.87
N ARG A 657 -20.87 9.75 -14.70
CA ARG A 657 -20.54 11.03 -14.01
C ARG A 657 -20.06 10.81 -12.57
N ILE A 658 -20.73 9.91 -11.84
CA ILE A 658 -20.49 9.60 -10.42
C ILE A 658 -19.09 8.98 -10.25
N ILE A 659 -18.74 8.01 -11.10
CA ILE A 659 -17.44 7.35 -11.11
C ILE A 659 -16.32 8.32 -11.52
N THR A 660 -16.51 9.13 -12.57
CA THR A 660 -15.47 10.10 -12.96
C THR A 660 -15.25 11.17 -11.90
N ALA A 661 -16.28 11.51 -11.13
CA ALA A 661 -16.16 12.43 -9.99
C ALA A 661 -15.35 11.81 -8.85
N ALA A 662 -15.70 10.58 -8.46
CA ALA A 662 -14.97 9.78 -7.49
C ALA A 662 -13.48 9.63 -7.85
N ALA A 663 -13.19 9.15 -9.07
CA ALA A 663 -11.82 9.01 -9.56
C ALA A 663 -11.06 10.34 -9.60
N LEU A 664 -11.71 11.46 -9.99
CA LEU A 664 -11.08 12.79 -9.97
C LEU A 664 -10.75 13.24 -8.54
N ILE A 665 -11.61 12.97 -7.57
CA ILE A 665 -11.37 13.27 -6.15
C ILE A 665 -10.16 12.47 -5.64
N LEU A 666 -10.11 11.15 -5.90
CA LEU A 666 -8.95 10.33 -5.55
C LEU A 666 -7.65 10.82 -6.22
N ILE A 667 -7.71 11.24 -7.49
CA ILE A 667 -6.57 11.83 -8.19
C ILE A 667 -6.11 13.14 -7.54
N VAL A 668 -7.02 13.94 -6.96
CA VAL A 668 -6.66 15.16 -6.19
C VAL A 668 -6.04 14.82 -4.83
N VAL A 669 -6.51 13.78 -4.13
CA VAL A 669 -5.86 13.30 -2.89
C VAL A 669 -4.46 12.79 -3.19
N ALA A 670 -4.33 11.85 -4.12
CA ALA A 670 -3.05 11.29 -4.55
C ALA A 670 -2.12 12.37 -5.13
N GLY A 671 -2.66 13.36 -5.84
CA GLY A 671 -1.94 14.50 -6.38
C GLY A 671 -1.22 15.34 -5.32
N GLY A 672 -1.80 15.49 -4.12
CA GLY A 672 -1.13 16.15 -3.00
C GLY A 672 0.15 15.43 -2.57
N PHE A 673 0.13 14.09 -2.60
CA PHE A 673 1.27 13.23 -2.26
C PHE A 673 2.26 13.01 -3.42
N ALA A 674 1.84 13.24 -4.68
CA ALA A 674 2.72 13.12 -5.86
C ALA A 674 3.89 14.13 -5.85
N PHE A 675 3.76 15.21 -5.07
CA PHE A 675 4.82 16.20 -4.84
C PHE A 675 5.71 15.91 -3.63
N SER A 676 5.49 14.80 -2.90
CA SER A 676 6.27 14.41 -1.72
C SER A 676 7.78 14.36 -1.95
N ASP A 677 8.58 14.84 -1.01
CA ASP A 677 10.04 14.73 -1.14
C ASP A 677 10.52 13.27 -1.05
N LEU A 678 9.69 12.36 -0.50
CA LEU A 678 9.97 10.93 -0.42
C LEU A 678 9.57 10.20 -1.71
N VAL A 679 10.56 9.67 -2.46
CA VAL A 679 10.32 8.96 -3.73
C VAL A 679 9.35 7.77 -3.58
N MET A 680 9.36 7.09 -2.42
CA MET A 680 8.44 5.99 -2.13
C MET A 680 6.97 6.44 -2.08
N MET A 681 6.72 7.66 -1.58
CA MET A 681 5.37 8.23 -1.56
C MET A 681 4.96 8.73 -2.94
N LYS A 682 5.89 9.29 -3.73
CA LYS A 682 5.64 9.58 -5.16
C LYS A 682 5.25 8.32 -5.92
N TYR A 683 5.99 7.23 -5.77
CA TYR A 683 5.71 5.95 -6.43
C TYR A 683 4.28 5.45 -6.14
N LEU A 684 3.87 5.47 -4.88
CA LEU A 684 2.51 5.11 -4.48
C LEU A 684 1.45 6.07 -5.08
N ALA A 685 1.67 7.38 -4.97
CA ALA A 685 0.75 8.41 -5.46
C ALA A 685 0.56 8.35 -6.98
N PHE A 686 1.65 8.30 -7.75
CA PHE A 686 1.60 8.13 -9.20
C PHE A 686 0.99 6.79 -9.61
N GLY A 687 1.15 5.73 -8.80
CA GLY A 687 0.53 4.44 -9.04
C GLY A 687 -0.98 4.51 -8.92
N LEU A 688 -1.50 5.11 -7.85
CA LEU A 688 -2.93 5.37 -7.73
C LEU A 688 -3.43 6.25 -8.88
N ILE A 689 -2.76 7.36 -9.20
CA ILE A 689 -3.17 8.26 -10.29
C ILE A 689 -3.25 7.51 -11.63
N ALA A 690 -2.20 6.76 -12.00
CA ALA A 690 -2.17 6.02 -13.26
C ALA A 690 -3.23 4.91 -13.30
N ALA A 691 -3.39 4.15 -12.21
CA ALA A 691 -4.45 3.13 -12.10
C ALA A 691 -5.85 3.73 -12.22
N LEU A 692 -6.12 4.87 -11.56
CA LEU A 692 -7.41 5.55 -11.58
C LEU A 692 -7.74 6.14 -12.96
N ILE A 693 -6.76 6.73 -13.63
CA ILE A 693 -6.93 7.24 -15.00
C ILE A 693 -7.23 6.07 -15.94
N LEU A 694 -6.47 4.97 -15.88
CA LEU A 694 -6.70 3.79 -16.72
C LEU A 694 -8.05 3.12 -16.42
N ASP A 695 -8.42 2.92 -15.16
CA ASP A 695 -9.68 2.28 -14.78
C ASP A 695 -10.87 3.15 -15.18
N ALA A 696 -10.92 4.40 -14.73
CA ALA A 696 -12.06 5.27 -14.92
C ALA A 696 -12.31 5.62 -16.39
N THR A 697 -11.26 5.66 -17.23
CA THR A 697 -11.35 5.98 -18.66
C THR A 697 -11.25 4.75 -19.56
N VAL A 698 -10.06 4.20 -19.76
CA VAL A 698 -9.76 3.16 -20.74
C VAL A 698 -10.51 1.86 -20.45
N VAL A 699 -10.39 1.34 -19.23
CA VAL A 699 -11.01 0.07 -18.84
C VAL A 699 -12.53 0.25 -18.81
N ARG A 700 -13.05 1.25 -18.10
CA ARG A 700 -14.48 1.32 -17.83
C ARG A 700 -15.33 1.89 -18.96
N MET A 701 -14.87 2.94 -19.65
CA MET A 701 -15.67 3.57 -20.70
C MET A 701 -15.65 2.75 -22.00
N LEU A 702 -14.56 2.00 -22.24
CA LEU A 702 -14.29 1.34 -23.52
C LEU A 702 -14.18 -0.18 -23.37
N LEU A 703 -13.24 -0.68 -22.56
CA LEU A 703 -12.94 -2.12 -22.53
C LEU A 703 -14.07 -2.97 -21.89
N ILE A 704 -14.66 -2.52 -20.78
CA ILE A 704 -15.75 -3.23 -20.10
C ILE A 704 -16.98 -3.38 -21.03
N PRO A 705 -17.55 -2.31 -21.63
CA PRO A 705 -18.67 -2.45 -22.56
C PRO A 705 -18.34 -3.30 -23.79
N ALA A 706 -17.13 -3.16 -24.35
CA ALA A 706 -16.71 -3.94 -25.51
C ALA A 706 -16.68 -5.45 -25.20
N VAL A 707 -16.05 -5.85 -24.09
CA VAL A 707 -15.95 -7.27 -23.70
C VAL A 707 -17.31 -7.82 -23.27
N MET A 708 -18.13 -7.08 -22.51
CA MET A 708 -19.48 -7.54 -22.17
C MET A 708 -20.37 -7.72 -23.39
N LYS A 709 -20.19 -6.90 -24.44
CA LYS A 709 -20.90 -7.07 -25.71
C LYS A 709 -20.46 -8.31 -26.48
N LEU A 710 -19.17 -8.68 -26.40
CA LEU A 710 -18.64 -9.91 -27.01
C LEU A 710 -19.11 -11.18 -26.28
N LEU A 711 -19.16 -11.15 -24.95
CA LEU A 711 -19.66 -12.24 -24.12
C LEU A 711 -21.20 -12.38 -24.18
N GLY A 712 -21.92 -11.31 -24.50
CA GLY A 712 -23.39 -11.33 -24.59
C GLY A 712 -24.04 -11.83 -23.30
N ASP A 713 -25.07 -12.66 -23.42
CA ASP A 713 -25.85 -13.15 -22.28
C ASP A 713 -25.08 -14.13 -21.38
N ASP A 714 -23.96 -14.70 -21.84
CA ASP A 714 -23.06 -15.54 -21.02
C ASP A 714 -22.42 -14.77 -19.87
N CYS A 715 -22.38 -13.43 -19.94
CA CYS A 715 -22.02 -12.56 -18.82
C CYS A 715 -22.77 -12.92 -17.51
N TRP A 716 -23.99 -13.45 -17.59
CA TRP A 716 -24.87 -13.71 -16.44
C TRP A 716 -24.88 -15.18 -16.00
N TRP A 717 -24.00 -16.00 -16.58
CA TRP A 717 -23.96 -17.44 -16.35
C TRP A 717 -23.28 -17.83 -15.03
N ALA A 718 -23.92 -18.75 -14.29
CA ALA A 718 -23.29 -19.54 -13.24
C ALA A 718 -24.07 -20.85 -13.05
N PRO A 719 -23.43 -21.95 -12.62
CA PRO A 719 -24.08 -23.22 -12.36
C PRO A 719 -25.24 -23.13 -11.35
N ALA A 720 -26.28 -23.94 -11.58
CA ALA A 720 -27.51 -23.90 -10.78
C ALA A 720 -27.33 -24.27 -9.29
N TRP A 721 -26.27 -25.00 -8.93
CA TRP A 721 -25.92 -25.27 -7.53
C TRP A 721 -25.33 -24.03 -6.84
N MET A 722 -24.49 -23.29 -7.57
CA MET A 722 -23.86 -22.04 -7.13
C MET A 722 -24.92 -20.97 -6.85
N LYS A 723 -25.87 -20.75 -7.77
CA LYS A 723 -26.99 -19.82 -7.57
C LYS A 723 -27.86 -20.22 -6.38
N ARG A 724 -28.08 -21.51 -6.14
CA ARG A 724 -28.79 -22.02 -4.94
C ARG A 724 -28.06 -21.70 -3.63
N VAL A 725 -26.73 -21.75 -3.59
CA VAL A 725 -25.93 -21.35 -2.41
C VAL A 725 -26.06 -19.84 -2.15
N GLN A 726 -25.93 -19.01 -3.19
CA GLN A 726 -26.07 -17.55 -3.08
C GLN A 726 -27.45 -17.14 -2.51
N VAL A 727 -28.52 -17.77 -2.99
CA VAL A 727 -29.89 -17.53 -2.49
C VAL A 727 -30.04 -17.99 -1.03
N LYS A 728 -29.51 -19.17 -0.66
CA LYS A 728 -29.52 -19.65 0.74
C LYS A 728 -28.76 -18.73 1.71
N LEU A 729 -27.73 -18.03 1.24
CA LEU A 729 -26.98 -17.03 2.01
C LEU A 729 -27.72 -15.67 2.13
N GLY A 730 -28.92 -15.53 1.56
CA GLY A 730 -29.72 -14.30 1.63
C GLY A 730 -29.18 -13.14 0.79
N LEU A 731 -28.26 -13.42 -0.15
CA LEU A 731 -27.63 -12.41 -1.01
C LEU A 731 -28.33 -12.26 -2.37
N GLY A 732 -29.27 -13.14 -2.73
CA GLY A 732 -29.93 -13.14 -4.04
C GLY A 732 -31.02 -12.08 -4.29
N GLU A 733 -31.47 -11.35 -3.26
CA GLU A 733 -32.59 -10.40 -3.38
C GLU A 733 -32.11 -8.98 -3.70
N VAL A 734 -32.42 -8.45 -4.90
CA VAL A 734 -32.09 -7.07 -5.32
C VAL A 734 -33.33 -6.26 -5.72
N THR A 735 -34.50 -6.91 -5.85
CA THR A 735 -35.76 -6.27 -6.24
C THR A 735 -36.39 -5.47 -5.11
N LEU A 736 -36.22 -4.14 -5.16
CA LEU A 736 -37.09 -3.21 -4.43
C LEU A 736 -38.50 -3.23 -5.05
N THR A 737 -39.52 -3.51 -4.25
CA THR A 737 -40.92 -3.27 -4.64
C THR A 737 -41.18 -1.77 -4.85
N ASP A 738 -42.04 -1.43 -5.81
CA ASP A 738 -42.50 -0.04 -5.99
C ASP A 738 -43.52 0.32 -4.90
N GLU A 739 -43.04 1.01 -3.87
CA GLU A 739 -43.85 1.42 -2.72
C GLU A 739 -44.67 2.70 -2.98
N ARG A 740 -44.53 3.35 -4.15
CA ARG A 740 -45.45 4.42 -4.56
C ARG A 740 -46.88 3.87 -4.72
N LYS A 741 -46.99 2.59 -5.10
CA LYS A 741 -48.24 1.82 -5.16
C LYS A 741 -48.46 1.03 -3.86
N ARG A 742 -48.67 1.72 -2.73
CA ARG A 742 -49.55 1.12 -1.72
C ARG A 742 -50.94 1.04 -2.36
N PRO A 743 -51.56 -0.14 -2.53
CA PRO A 743 -52.94 -0.19 -2.93
C PRO A 743 -53.74 0.51 -1.84
N THR A 744 -54.35 1.65 -2.19
CA THR A 744 -55.40 2.20 -1.32
C THR A 744 -56.47 1.11 -1.23
N GLY A 745 -57.05 0.85 -0.05
CA GLY A 745 -57.92 -0.32 0.15
C GLY A 745 -59.13 -0.40 -0.81
N ARG A 746 -59.44 0.71 -1.47
CA ARG A 746 -60.40 0.83 -2.58
C ARG A 746 -60.04 -0.02 -3.80
N GLU A 747 -58.77 -0.16 -4.14
CA GLU A 747 -58.31 -0.88 -5.33
C GLU A 747 -58.34 -2.41 -5.12
N GLN A 748 -58.04 -2.88 -3.91
CA GLN A 748 -58.27 -4.28 -3.51
C GLN A 748 -59.78 -4.62 -3.46
N ALA A 749 -60.62 -3.69 -3.00
CA ALA A 749 -62.08 -3.87 -3.04
C ALA A 749 -62.62 -3.96 -4.48
N ILE A 750 -62.06 -3.17 -5.41
CA ILE A 750 -62.44 -3.21 -6.84
C ILE A 750 -61.92 -4.50 -7.50
N ALA A 751 -60.68 -4.94 -7.24
CA ALA A 751 -60.14 -6.20 -7.78
C ALA A 751 -60.87 -7.44 -7.24
N ALA A 752 -61.31 -7.42 -5.97
CA ALA A 752 -62.18 -8.45 -5.40
C ALA A 752 -63.59 -8.46 -6.04
N ALA A 753 -64.10 -7.30 -6.47
CA ALA A 753 -65.38 -7.16 -7.14
C ALA A 753 -65.37 -7.49 -8.65
N THR A 754 -64.20 -7.52 -9.31
CA THR A 754 -64.08 -7.75 -10.77
C THR A 754 -63.50 -9.11 -11.16
N SER A 755 -63.28 -10.01 -10.19
CA SER A 755 -62.89 -11.40 -10.48
C SER A 755 -64.07 -12.20 -11.05
N PRO A 756 -63.99 -12.78 -12.27
CA PRO A 756 -65.09 -13.54 -12.84
C PRO A 756 -65.24 -14.89 -12.14
N VAL A 757 -66.42 -15.13 -11.55
CA VAL A 757 -66.76 -16.43 -10.94
C VAL A 757 -66.98 -17.47 -12.04
N GLY A 758 -65.94 -18.27 -12.28
CA GLY A 758 -66.02 -19.46 -13.13
C GLY A 758 -66.96 -20.50 -12.53
N SER A 759 -67.74 -21.14 -13.40
CA SER A 759 -68.75 -22.13 -13.03
C SER A 759 -68.17 -23.36 -12.34
N ASN A 760 -68.76 -23.75 -11.20
CA ASN A 760 -68.98 -25.15 -10.88
C ASN A 760 -70.15 -25.30 -9.91
N ALA A 761 -71.23 -25.93 -10.38
CA ALA A 761 -72.40 -26.19 -9.56
C ALA A 761 -72.19 -27.44 -8.70
N ARG A 762 -72.41 -27.32 -7.39
CA ARG A 762 -72.96 -28.44 -6.60
C ARG A 762 -73.95 -27.92 -5.57
N THR A 763 -75.17 -28.44 -5.70
CA THR A 763 -76.35 -28.15 -4.89
C THR A 763 -76.18 -28.56 -3.44
N THR A 764 -76.49 -27.66 -2.50
CA THR A 764 -77.08 -28.03 -1.21
C THR A 764 -78.08 -26.95 -0.79
N LYS A 765 -79.22 -27.39 -0.23
CA LYS A 765 -80.53 -26.70 -0.20
C LYS A 765 -80.55 -25.38 0.59
N LEU A 766 -81.38 -24.45 0.10
CA LEU A 766 -81.94 -23.35 0.91
C LEU A 766 -82.81 -23.90 2.05
N GLN A 767 -82.86 -23.17 3.17
CA GLN A 767 -84.05 -23.06 4.01
C GLN A 767 -84.27 -21.58 4.36
N ILE A 768 -85.52 -21.16 4.48
CA ILE A 768 -85.95 -19.77 4.22
C ILE A 768 -86.45 -19.06 5.49
N ALA A 769 -86.10 -17.78 5.59
CA ALA A 769 -86.72 -16.67 6.35
C ALA A 769 -86.92 -16.76 7.87
N SER A 770 -86.47 -15.71 8.56
CA SER A 770 -87.40 -14.71 9.11
C SER A 770 -86.72 -13.34 9.29
N GLU A 771 -87.53 -12.30 9.39
CA GLU A 771 -87.22 -10.89 9.13
C GLU A 771 -87.38 -10.02 10.39
N ARG A 772 -86.52 -9.00 10.60
CA ARG A 772 -86.88 -7.62 11.09
C ARG A 772 -85.68 -6.72 11.47
N THR A 773 -85.43 -5.74 10.60
CA THR A 773 -85.27 -4.29 10.85
C THR A 773 -84.93 -3.75 12.27
N ARG A 774 -83.79 -3.07 12.43
CA ARG A 774 -83.65 -1.58 12.57
C ARG A 774 -82.25 -1.13 13.03
N LEU A 775 -81.82 0.04 12.52
CA LEU A 775 -80.68 0.84 13.01
C LEU A 775 -81.03 1.58 14.33
N PRO A 776 -80.01 2.00 15.10
CA PRO A 776 -80.07 3.29 15.78
C PRO A 776 -78.82 4.17 15.56
N SER A 777 -79.04 5.48 15.73
CA SER A 777 -78.11 6.58 15.48
C SER A 777 -77.39 7.11 16.74
N THR A 778 -76.40 7.97 16.49
CA THR A 778 -75.59 8.75 17.44
C THR A 778 -76.38 9.54 18.51
N PRO A 779 -75.83 9.74 19.73
CA PRO A 779 -76.24 10.80 20.65
C PRO A 779 -75.16 11.90 20.86
N PRO A 780 -75.53 13.14 21.28
CA PRO A 780 -74.63 14.30 21.41
C PRO A 780 -74.19 14.59 22.87
N ALA A 781 -73.43 15.69 23.07
CA ALA A 781 -72.83 16.08 24.35
C ALA A 781 -73.53 17.27 25.07
N ARG A 782 -73.47 17.31 26.42
CA ARG A 782 -73.16 18.53 27.25
C ARG A 782 -73.16 18.32 28.79
N GLN A 783 -72.07 18.76 29.42
CA GLN A 783 -71.90 19.60 30.64
C GLN A 783 -72.45 19.23 32.06
N HIS A 784 -71.69 19.73 33.06
CA HIS A 784 -71.73 19.70 34.55
C HIS A 784 -73.12 19.94 35.23
N ASP A 785 -73.39 19.57 36.50
CA ASP A 785 -72.64 19.93 37.74
C ASP A 785 -72.88 18.94 38.96
N PRO A 786 -72.80 19.24 40.29
CA PRO A 786 -71.92 18.46 41.19
C PRO A 786 -72.53 17.87 42.50
N SER A 787 -71.93 16.79 43.05
CA SER A 787 -71.89 16.46 44.51
C SER A 787 -71.14 15.13 44.79
N ALA A 788 -70.59 14.95 46.00
CA ALA A 788 -69.71 13.85 46.44
C ALA A 788 -70.42 12.91 47.48
N PRO A 789 -69.82 11.83 48.06
CA PRO A 789 -68.43 11.34 47.99
C PRO A 789 -68.14 9.80 47.95
N ALA A 790 -66.87 9.46 47.65
CA ALA A 790 -66.03 8.34 48.13
C ALA A 790 -66.40 6.83 47.95
N ARG A 791 -65.58 6.09 47.17
CA ARG A 791 -64.68 4.97 47.63
C ARG A 791 -63.72 4.49 46.50
N PRO A 792 -62.67 3.67 46.77
CA PRO A 792 -61.37 3.79 46.08
C PRO A 792 -61.10 2.87 44.87
N THR A 793 -59.99 3.18 44.19
CA THR A 793 -59.42 2.56 42.99
C THR A 793 -58.75 1.19 43.20
N PRO A 794 -58.61 0.41 42.10
CA PRO A 794 -57.50 -0.51 41.93
C PRO A 794 -56.70 -0.28 40.62
N THR A 795 -55.38 -0.47 40.69
CA THR A 795 -54.44 -0.55 39.56
C THR A 795 -53.69 -1.92 39.62
N PRO A 796 -52.79 -2.28 38.68
CA PRO A 796 -52.84 -3.58 38.00
C PRO A 796 -52.03 -4.72 38.68
N PRO A 797 -52.28 -5.99 38.29
CA PRO A 797 -51.62 -7.16 38.88
C PRO A 797 -50.23 -7.48 38.30
N ALA A 798 -49.45 -8.22 39.10
CA ALA A 798 -48.13 -8.76 38.79
C ALA A 798 -48.14 -10.33 38.89
N PRO A 799 -47.01 -11.06 38.79
CA PRO A 799 -46.92 -12.33 38.04
C PRO A 799 -47.31 -13.61 38.82
N PRO A 800 -47.51 -14.75 38.13
CA PRO A 800 -47.73 -16.04 38.77
C PRO A 800 -46.42 -16.70 39.26
N THR A 801 -46.47 -17.22 40.49
CA THR A 801 -45.47 -18.08 41.12
C THR A 801 -45.86 -19.56 41.07
N THR A 802 -44.89 -20.43 41.31
CA THR A 802 -45.05 -21.90 41.43
C THR A 802 -45.74 -22.33 42.74
N PRO A 803 -46.42 -23.49 42.76
CA PRO A 803 -46.76 -24.19 43.99
C PRO A 803 -45.67 -25.18 44.44
N VAL A 804 -45.65 -25.49 45.74
CA VAL A 804 -44.71 -26.40 46.44
C VAL A 804 -45.45 -27.63 46.97
N SER A 805 -44.79 -28.79 47.07
CA SER A 805 -45.17 -29.84 48.02
C SER A 805 -43.95 -30.64 48.54
N LEU A 806 -44.12 -31.21 49.74
CA LEU A 806 -43.12 -31.58 50.75
C LEU A 806 -42.31 -32.90 50.55
N ALA A 807 -41.16 -32.95 51.27
CA ALA A 807 -40.45 -34.11 51.86
C ALA A 807 -39.75 -35.16 50.94
N GLY A 808 -38.55 -35.68 51.24
CA GLY A 808 -37.56 -35.40 52.32
C GLY A 808 -36.33 -36.34 52.27
N ASN A 809 -35.21 -35.97 52.92
CA ASN A 809 -33.90 -36.70 53.04
C ASN A 809 -33.11 -36.98 51.72
N THR A 810 -31.77 -36.99 51.65
CA THR A 810 -30.65 -36.69 52.60
C THR A 810 -29.35 -36.45 51.82
N GLY A 811 -28.50 -35.50 52.26
CA GLY A 811 -27.07 -35.39 51.91
C GLY A 811 -26.72 -34.86 50.49
N GLY A 812 -25.71 -34.00 50.30
CA GLY A 812 -24.87 -33.30 51.27
C GLY A 812 -24.03 -32.20 50.60
N ASP A 813 -23.85 -31.10 51.33
CA ASP A 813 -22.89 -29.99 51.22
C ASP A 813 -22.55 -29.33 49.86
N ALA A 814 -22.98 -28.07 49.78
CA ALA A 814 -22.53 -26.98 48.91
C ALA A 814 -21.13 -26.45 49.38
N PRO A 815 -20.56 -25.29 48.93
CA PRO A 815 -21.06 -24.22 48.03
C PRO A 815 -20.07 -23.89 46.86
N ALA A 816 -20.34 -23.09 45.82
CA ALA A 816 -20.76 -21.67 45.76
C ALA A 816 -19.84 -20.71 46.56
N THR A 817 -19.43 -19.51 46.14
CA THR A 817 -19.58 -18.72 44.89
C THR A 817 -18.63 -17.50 44.95
N THR A 818 -18.43 -16.81 43.82
CA THR A 818 -18.09 -15.37 43.68
C THR A 818 -16.64 -14.82 43.89
N ARG A 819 -16.19 -14.15 42.81
CA ARG A 819 -15.55 -12.80 42.72
C ARG A 819 -14.16 -12.50 43.29
N MET A 820 -13.41 -11.76 42.44
CA MET A 820 -12.29 -10.84 42.70
C MET A 820 -11.01 -11.40 43.34
N SER A 821 -9.86 -11.21 42.68
CA SER A 821 -9.02 -10.01 42.91
C SER A 821 -7.79 -9.99 41.99
N VAL A 822 -7.15 -8.82 41.87
CA VAL A 822 -5.79 -8.66 41.33
C VAL A 822 -4.79 -8.69 42.51
N PRO A 823 -3.68 -9.43 42.38
CA PRO A 823 -2.34 -8.83 42.38
C PRO A 823 -1.47 -9.44 41.24
N GLY A 824 -0.28 -8.96 40.89
CA GLY A 824 0.54 -7.88 41.45
C GLY A 824 2.01 -8.31 41.62
N LYS A 825 2.92 -7.69 40.84
CA LYS A 825 4.40 -7.67 40.95
C LYS A 825 5.23 -8.98 40.83
N ASN A 826 6.08 -8.96 39.79
CA ASN A 826 7.54 -9.18 39.78
C ASN A 826 8.16 -10.57 40.10
N VAL A 827 9.40 -10.69 39.58
CA VAL A 827 10.49 -11.65 39.88
C VAL A 827 10.56 -12.90 38.98
N ALA A 828 11.46 -12.82 38.00
CA ALA A 828 12.19 -13.94 37.38
C ALA A 828 13.41 -14.32 38.28
N PRO A 829 14.21 -15.39 38.06
CA PRO A 829 14.41 -16.15 36.81
C PRO A 829 14.63 -17.69 37.03
N THR A 830 15.46 -18.30 36.17
CA THR A 830 16.12 -19.64 36.21
C THR A 830 15.42 -20.88 35.59
N ASP A 831 16.02 -21.27 34.46
CA ASP A 831 16.51 -22.61 34.10
C ASP A 831 15.61 -23.70 33.50
N ALA A 832 16.14 -24.25 32.39
CA ALA A 832 15.72 -25.47 31.68
C ALA A 832 16.75 -26.61 31.99
N PRO A 833 16.80 -27.76 31.28
CA PRO A 833 15.84 -28.42 30.39
C PRO A 833 15.59 -29.90 30.78
N THR A 834 14.71 -30.63 30.09
CA THR A 834 14.91 -32.09 29.88
C THR A 834 14.15 -32.67 28.69
N THR A 835 14.70 -33.73 28.11
CA THR A 835 14.30 -34.39 26.85
C THR A 835 13.56 -35.72 27.09
N ARG A 836 12.70 -36.14 26.15
CA ARG A 836 12.64 -37.57 25.75
C ARG A 836 12.00 -37.80 24.36
N VAL A 837 12.53 -38.83 23.69
CA VAL A 837 12.11 -39.39 22.39
C VAL A 837 11.72 -40.86 22.61
N PRO A 838 10.77 -41.39 21.81
CA PRO A 838 10.97 -42.66 21.07
C PRO A 838 10.45 -42.54 19.61
N GLY A 839 10.92 -43.24 18.55
CA GLY A 839 11.74 -44.46 18.42
C GLY A 839 10.86 -45.72 18.47
N GLY A 840 10.75 -46.62 17.49
CA GLY A 840 11.33 -46.76 16.14
C GLY A 840 10.67 -47.95 15.41
N ASN A 841 11.10 -48.28 14.18
CA ASN A 841 10.48 -49.27 13.28
C ASN A 841 11.06 -50.70 13.43
N PRO A 842 10.38 -51.75 12.94
CA PRO A 842 11.07 -52.91 12.35
C PRO A 842 10.55 -53.33 10.95
N ALA A 843 11.22 -54.30 10.32
CA ALA A 843 11.15 -54.61 8.88
C ALA A 843 10.12 -55.69 8.44
N GLY A 844 10.01 -55.92 7.11
CA GLY A 844 9.10 -56.90 6.45
C GLY A 844 9.58 -58.38 6.49
N PRO A 845 9.21 -59.28 5.53
CA PRO A 845 9.00 -59.02 4.09
C PRO A 845 7.80 -59.77 3.42
N ASP A 846 7.86 -59.90 2.08
CA ASP A 846 7.16 -60.82 1.17
C ASP A 846 5.80 -60.45 0.50
N ALA A 847 5.63 -60.98 -0.73
CA ALA A 847 4.56 -60.79 -1.70
C ALA A 847 4.25 -62.17 -2.37
N PRO A 848 3.56 -62.32 -3.52
CA PRO A 848 2.42 -61.62 -4.16
C PRO A 848 1.23 -62.60 -4.45
N THR A 849 0.19 -62.19 -5.20
CA THR A 849 -0.75 -62.95 -6.11
C THR A 849 -2.16 -62.30 -6.13
N THR A 850 -2.73 -61.76 -7.22
CA THR A 850 -3.27 -62.26 -8.52
C THR A 850 -4.73 -62.75 -8.56
N ARG A 851 -5.55 -61.98 -9.33
CA ARG A 851 -6.61 -62.39 -10.29
C ARG A 851 -8.02 -62.89 -9.86
N SER A 852 -8.93 -62.59 -10.80
CA SER A 852 -10.27 -63.13 -11.09
C SER A 852 -11.43 -62.74 -10.14
N SER A 853 -12.59 -62.23 -10.57
CA SER A 853 -13.40 -62.25 -11.83
C SER A 853 -14.55 -63.27 -11.86
N ILE A 854 -15.80 -62.77 -11.77
CA ILE A 854 -17.08 -63.40 -12.16
C ILE A 854 -17.98 -62.16 -12.51
N ALA A 855 -18.34 -61.82 -13.77
CA ALA A 855 -19.36 -62.40 -14.67
C ALA A 855 -20.77 -62.47 -14.03
N GLY A 856 -21.92 -62.13 -14.61
CA GLY A 856 -22.31 -61.43 -15.84
C GLY A 856 -23.68 -60.76 -15.54
N THR A 857 -24.72 -60.69 -16.38
CA THR A 857 -24.90 -60.73 -17.85
C THR A 857 -26.40 -60.53 -18.14
N HIS A 858 -26.83 -59.42 -18.78
CA HIS A 858 -27.95 -59.43 -19.76
C HIS A 858 -28.18 -58.07 -20.47
N ARG A 859 -28.34 -58.16 -21.80
CA ARG A 859 -29.03 -57.25 -22.75
C ARG A 859 -30.25 -58.03 -23.31
N PRO A 860 -31.21 -57.47 -24.09
CA PRO A 860 -31.11 -56.39 -25.11
C PRO A 860 -32.19 -55.29 -24.91
N ASP A 861 -32.62 -54.39 -25.82
CA ASP A 861 -32.50 -54.30 -27.28
C ASP A 861 -32.62 -52.84 -27.82
N ARG A 862 -32.06 -52.60 -29.02
CA ARG A 862 -32.55 -51.83 -30.22
C ARG A 862 -33.58 -50.66 -30.11
N ARG A 863 -33.64 -49.67 -31.04
CA ARG A 863 -32.80 -49.20 -32.19
C ARG A 863 -33.41 -47.88 -32.78
N ASN A 864 -32.64 -47.16 -33.60
CA ASN A 864 -33.07 -46.24 -34.69
C ASN A 864 -33.84 -44.93 -34.31
N ALA A 865 -33.79 -43.83 -35.08
CA ALA A 865 -32.90 -43.40 -36.17
C ALA A 865 -33.08 -41.88 -36.46
N ASP A 866 -31.98 -41.19 -36.82
CA ASP A 866 -31.73 -40.32 -38.01
C ASP A 866 -32.77 -39.24 -38.43
N ARG A 867 -32.47 -38.10 -39.09
CA ARG A 867 -31.39 -37.65 -40.02
C ARG A 867 -31.26 -36.10 -39.96
N GLU A 868 -30.09 -35.46 -40.04
CA GLU A 868 -29.23 -35.08 -41.20
C GLU A 868 -29.80 -34.09 -42.25
N ILE A 869 -29.03 -33.02 -42.50
CA ILE A 869 -28.77 -32.35 -43.80
C ILE A 869 -27.28 -31.92 -43.72
N GLU A 870 -26.32 -32.68 -44.26
CA GLU A 870 -25.72 -32.56 -45.61
C GLU A 870 -25.15 -31.16 -45.97
N SER A 871 -23.81 -30.97 -45.98
CA SER A 871 -22.90 -31.01 -47.16
C SER A 871 -22.78 -29.65 -47.89
N TRP A 872 -21.71 -29.26 -48.61
CA TRP A 872 -20.37 -29.83 -48.95
C TRP A 872 -19.26 -29.13 -48.10
N LEU A 873 -17.92 -29.14 -48.31
CA LEU A 873 -17.01 -29.52 -49.41
C LEU A 873 -15.75 -30.21 -48.87
N GLY A 874 -15.38 -31.34 -49.47
CA GLY A 874 -14.06 -31.95 -49.31
C GLY A 874 -13.33 -32.00 -50.65
N GLU A 875 -12.52 -30.99 -50.95
CA GLU A 875 -11.51 -31.01 -52.01
C GLU A 875 -10.20 -30.41 -51.47
N LEU A 876 -9.07 -30.79 -52.09
CA LEU A 876 -7.69 -30.46 -51.69
C LEU A 876 -7.18 -31.21 -50.42
N ARG A 877 -7.02 -32.53 -50.58
CA ARG A 877 -6.21 -33.39 -49.71
C ARG A 877 -4.72 -33.36 -50.09
N GLY A 878 -3.86 -33.40 -49.07
CA GLY A 878 -2.62 -34.20 -49.09
C GLY A 878 -1.43 -33.63 -49.88
N PRO A 879 -0.23 -34.22 -49.69
CA PRO A 879 0.01 -35.55 -50.26
C PRO A 879 0.76 -36.54 -49.36
N LYS A 880 0.74 -37.81 -49.78
CA LYS A 880 1.74 -38.82 -49.41
C LYS A 880 2.02 -39.70 -50.63
N GLN A 881 3.28 -39.80 -51.03
CA GLN A 881 3.85 -40.91 -51.79
C GLN A 881 4.96 -41.53 -50.93
N PRO A 882 5.22 -42.83 -51.06
CA PRO A 882 6.44 -43.23 -51.78
C PRO A 882 6.27 -44.48 -52.65
N GLY A 883 7.21 -44.72 -53.57
CA GLY A 883 7.26 -45.95 -54.36
C GLY A 883 8.47 -46.06 -55.29
N SER A 884 9.59 -46.60 -54.78
CA SER A 884 10.66 -47.26 -55.53
C SER A 884 11.48 -48.15 -54.60
N GLY A 885 12.06 -49.24 -55.12
CA GLY A 885 12.71 -50.32 -54.34
C GLY A 885 14.15 -50.00 -53.86
N PRO A 886 14.96 -50.99 -53.41
CA PRO A 886 15.03 -52.36 -53.97
C PRO A 886 15.03 -53.53 -52.95
N ALA A 887 15.26 -54.73 -53.49
CA ALA A 887 15.64 -56.01 -52.85
C ALA A 887 16.49 -55.85 -51.57
N ALA A 888 16.24 -56.56 -50.46
CA ALA A 888 16.23 -58.01 -50.22
C ALA A 888 17.63 -58.64 -50.07
N GLU A 889 17.96 -59.06 -48.84
CA GLU A 889 18.80 -60.24 -48.56
C GLU A 889 18.69 -60.70 -47.08
N SER A 890 19.15 -61.93 -46.84
CA SER A 890 19.37 -62.66 -45.58
C SER A 890 20.08 -61.87 -44.46
N GLY A 891 20.11 -62.30 -43.20
CA GLY A 891 19.73 -63.57 -42.56
C GLY A 891 20.42 -63.71 -41.18
N ASP A 892 20.44 -64.93 -40.64
CA ASP A 892 20.82 -65.33 -39.27
C ASP A 892 22.00 -64.64 -38.53
N ALA A 893 21.69 -64.30 -37.28
CA ALA A 893 22.30 -64.81 -36.03
C ALA A 893 23.84 -65.03 -35.86
N THR A 894 24.28 -64.60 -34.66
CA THR A 894 25.28 -65.20 -33.74
C THR A 894 26.80 -64.91 -33.86
N THR A 895 27.36 -64.40 -32.74
CA THR A 895 28.76 -64.53 -32.22
C THR A 895 29.92 -63.99 -33.08
N ALA A 896 30.77 -63.07 -32.60
CA ALA A 896 31.64 -63.28 -31.43
C ALA A 896 32.25 -62.00 -30.78
N ILE A 897 32.61 -62.19 -29.50
CA ILE A 897 33.52 -61.47 -28.56
C ILE A 897 34.82 -60.93 -29.24
N PRO A 898 35.43 -59.77 -28.85
CA PRO A 898 36.01 -59.65 -27.50
C PRO A 898 36.21 -58.27 -26.78
N VAL A 899 36.55 -58.39 -25.48
CA VAL A 899 37.48 -57.57 -24.65
C VAL A 899 37.00 -56.25 -23.96
N ALA A 900 36.74 -56.43 -22.65
CA ALA A 900 37.29 -55.70 -21.49
C ALA A 900 36.80 -54.30 -21.04
N LYS A 901 37.06 -54.06 -19.75
CA LYS A 901 36.60 -53.01 -18.83
C LYS A 901 37.71 -52.83 -17.74
N PRO A 902 37.50 -51.99 -16.71
CA PRO A 902 38.01 -50.62 -16.47
C PRO A 902 39.46 -50.60 -15.85
N PRO A 903 40.18 -49.47 -15.55
CA PRO A 903 39.85 -48.49 -14.48
C PRO A 903 40.36 -47.02 -14.70
N GLN A 904 40.34 -46.21 -13.62
CA GLN A 904 41.00 -44.89 -13.42
C GLN A 904 42.56 -45.00 -13.36
N PRO A 905 43.40 -43.93 -13.14
CA PRO A 905 43.34 -42.47 -13.45
C PRO A 905 44.69 -41.89 -14.04
N ASN A 906 44.80 -40.56 -14.14
CA ASN A 906 46.02 -39.71 -13.97
C ASN A 906 46.88 -39.19 -15.19
N ARG A 907 47.08 -37.85 -15.20
CA ARG A 907 48.15 -36.94 -15.73
C ARG A 907 49.17 -37.29 -16.86
N ALA A 908 49.33 -36.28 -17.75
CA ALA A 908 50.58 -35.62 -18.25
C ALA A 908 51.14 -35.84 -19.70
N ASN A 909 51.23 -34.72 -20.43
CA ASN A 909 52.18 -34.23 -21.48
C ASN A 909 52.91 -35.18 -22.47
N SER A 910 52.75 -34.95 -23.79
CA SER A 910 53.72 -34.21 -24.66
C SER A 910 53.28 -34.12 -26.16
N THR A 911 53.85 -33.16 -26.90
CA THR A 911 53.52 -32.60 -28.25
C THR A 911 54.44 -33.16 -29.40
N PRO A 912 54.49 -32.68 -30.69
CA PRO A 912 53.65 -31.74 -31.50
C PRO A 912 53.35 -32.16 -33.00
N ALA A 913 52.83 -31.21 -33.81
CA ALA A 913 52.69 -31.11 -35.29
C ALA A 913 51.45 -31.80 -35.93
N GLU A 914 50.74 -31.23 -36.93
CA GLU A 914 50.92 -29.99 -37.74
C GLU A 914 49.54 -29.43 -38.24
N ASP A 915 49.48 -28.15 -38.64
CA ASP A 915 48.44 -27.42 -39.42
C ASP A 915 46.92 -27.44 -39.05
N ALA A 916 46.50 -26.46 -38.23
CA ALA A 916 45.47 -25.44 -38.57
C ALA A 916 45.27 -24.44 -37.40
N THR A 917 45.35 -23.13 -37.66
CA THR A 917 45.72 -22.09 -36.66
C THR A 917 44.76 -20.88 -36.67
N THR A 918 44.51 -20.03 -35.64
CA THR A 918 44.44 -20.10 -34.15
C THR A 918 43.81 -18.75 -33.66
N ALA A 919 43.19 -18.70 -32.47
CA ALA A 919 42.65 -17.48 -31.83
C ALA A 919 43.72 -16.69 -31.02
N MET A 920 43.40 -15.57 -30.34
CA MET A 920 44.18 -15.12 -29.15
C MET A 920 43.49 -14.05 -28.26
N PRO A 921 43.70 -14.08 -26.92
CA PRO A 921 43.30 -13.05 -25.95
C PRO A 921 44.47 -12.30 -25.25
N ILE A 922 44.15 -11.21 -24.52
CA ILE A 922 44.89 -10.41 -23.49
C ILE A 922 46.44 -10.50 -23.42
N ALA A 923 47.12 -9.34 -23.50
CA ALA A 923 48.48 -9.17 -22.95
C ALA A 923 48.86 -7.70 -22.58
N THR A 924 49.61 -7.59 -21.48
CA THR A 924 50.64 -6.59 -21.15
C THR A 924 51.84 -7.36 -20.56
N PRO A 925 53.09 -6.85 -20.49
CA PRO A 925 53.70 -5.75 -21.24
C PRO A 925 55.08 -6.11 -21.89
N ASP A 926 55.64 -5.13 -22.62
CA ASP A 926 57.06 -4.74 -22.67
C ASP A 926 58.14 -5.35 -23.62
N ALA A 927 59.07 -4.44 -23.97
CA ALA A 927 60.50 -4.58 -24.27
C ALA A 927 61.06 -5.22 -25.58
N THR A 928 61.64 -4.32 -26.42
CA THR A 928 62.86 -4.50 -27.27
C THR A 928 62.79 -5.43 -28.51
N ARG A 929 63.53 -5.23 -29.63
CA ARG A 929 64.69 -4.38 -29.97
C ARG A 929 64.68 -4.07 -31.50
N GLN A 930 64.69 -2.80 -31.91
CA GLN A 930 65.82 -2.04 -32.52
C GLN A 930 66.24 -2.37 -33.98
N GLY A 931 66.09 -1.36 -34.85
CA GLY A 931 66.74 -1.16 -36.16
C GLY A 931 66.55 0.32 -36.57
N PRO A 932 67.53 1.00 -37.22
CA PRO A 932 67.99 2.28 -36.64
C PRO A 932 67.75 3.52 -37.58
N PRO A 933 68.35 4.72 -37.40
CA PRO A 933 67.58 5.86 -36.88
C PRO A 933 67.65 7.16 -37.74
N ARG A 934 66.77 8.13 -37.45
CA ARG A 934 67.01 9.55 -37.76
C ARG A 934 66.47 10.49 -36.67
N ALA A 935 67.22 11.55 -36.40
CA ALA A 935 67.09 12.43 -35.24
C ALA A 935 65.99 13.53 -35.40
N PRO A 936 65.58 14.23 -34.31
CA PRO A 936 64.23 14.79 -34.18
C PRO A 936 64.07 16.29 -34.53
N ARG A 937 62.80 16.73 -34.58
CA ARG A 937 62.37 18.15 -34.49
C ARG A 937 61.26 18.32 -33.42
N PRO A 938 61.04 19.53 -32.86
CA PRO A 938 60.19 19.75 -31.68
C PRO A 938 58.68 19.86 -32.01
N PRO A 939 57.80 19.77 -30.98
CA PRO A 939 56.34 19.79 -31.17
C PRO A 939 55.78 21.21 -31.42
N GLN A 940 54.62 21.28 -32.09
CA GLN A 940 53.81 22.49 -32.26
C GLN A 940 52.45 22.36 -31.54
N SER A 941 51.95 23.50 -31.06
CA SER A 941 50.79 23.64 -30.18
C SER A 941 49.42 23.55 -30.91
N PRO A 942 48.31 23.32 -30.19
CA PRO A 942 46.96 23.33 -30.78
C PRO A 942 46.43 24.75 -31.00
N GLN A 943 45.62 24.95 -32.06
CA GLN A 943 44.91 26.21 -32.35
C GLN A 943 43.46 25.93 -32.86
N PRO A 944 42.54 26.93 -32.88
CA PRO A 944 41.21 26.74 -32.29
C PRO A 944 40.01 27.00 -33.25
N ALA A 945 38.79 26.92 -32.70
CA ALA A 945 37.54 27.14 -33.42
C ALA A 945 37.20 28.62 -33.71
N PRO A 946 36.50 28.93 -34.83
CA PRO A 946 35.91 30.25 -35.13
C PRO A 946 34.41 30.17 -35.54
N PRO A 947 33.71 31.30 -35.81
CA PRO A 947 33.57 32.53 -35.00
C PRO A 947 32.08 33.01 -34.92
N ALA A 948 31.84 34.22 -34.37
CA ALA A 948 30.52 34.87 -34.24
C ALA A 948 30.46 36.25 -34.95
N ALA A 949 29.26 36.85 -35.11
CA ALA A 949 29.08 38.24 -35.55
C ALA A 949 27.77 38.91 -35.06
N ASP A 950 27.86 40.24 -34.92
CA ASP A 950 26.88 41.31 -34.61
C ASP A 950 26.61 41.63 -33.11
N ALA A 951 27.11 42.70 -32.45
CA ALA A 951 27.30 44.16 -32.73
C ALA A 951 26.15 45.03 -32.16
N THR A 952 26.30 46.25 -31.60
CA THR A 952 27.41 47.09 -31.03
C THR A 952 26.74 48.27 -30.23
N GLU A 953 27.53 49.09 -29.50
CA GLU A 953 27.23 50.40 -28.86
C GLU A 953 26.83 50.37 -27.36
N ALA A 954 27.30 51.30 -26.49
CA ALA A 954 28.46 52.21 -26.52
C ALA A 954 28.80 52.67 -25.07
N LEU A 955 30.05 53.08 -24.82
CA LEU A 955 30.52 53.69 -23.56
C LEU A 955 30.78 55.20 -23.74
N PRO A 956 30.71 55.99 -22.66
CA PRO A 956 31.91 56.76 -22.30
C PRO A 956 32.23 56.78 -20.78
N THR A 957 33.38 57.38 -20.48
CA THR A 957 34.23 57.19 -19.28
C THR A 957 34.14 58.28 -18.19
N SER A 958 34.86 58.04 -17.08
CA SER A 958 35.27 58.93 -15.95
C SER A 958 34.35 58.93 -14.70
N GLY A 959 34.87 58.99 -13.46
CA GLY A 959 36.27 58.88 -13.01
C GLY A 959 36.45 59.06 -11.48
N GLN A 960 37.57 58.53 -10.94
CA GLN A 960 38.17 58.80 -9.62
C GLN A 960 37.45 58.40 -8.28
N SER A 961 38.07 57.41 -7.61
CA SER A 961 38.58 57.49 -6.22
C SER A 961 37.64 57.72 -5.01
N ARG A 962 37.37 56.67 -4.21
CA ARG A 962 37.92 56.51 -2.83
C ARG A 962 37.47 55.22 -2.10
N ASP A 963 38.16 54.97 -0.99
CA ASP A 963 38.24 53.78 -0.13
C ASP A 963 36.97 53.23 0.56
N GLN A 964 37.18 52.07 1.19
CA GLN A 964 36.41 51.36 2.22
C GLN A 964 35.25 50.44 1.78
N LYS A 965 35.54 49.12 1.88
CA LYS A 965 34.56 48.04 1.89
C LYS A 965 33.92 47.93 3.27
N SER A 966 32.59 47.88 3.32
CA SER A 966 31.82 47.26 4.40
C SER A 966 30.60 46.54 3.78
N THR A 967 30.16 45.45 4.43
CA THR A 967 29.34 44.39 3.80
C THR A 967 27.84 44.75 3.77
N PRO A 968 27.12 44.49 2.66
CA PRO A 968 25.71 44.86 2.53
C PRO A 968 24.78 43.82 3.19
N GLN A 969 24.59 43.91 4.51
CA GLN A 969 23.53 43.13 5.19
C GLN A 969 22.82 43.85 6.36
N GLN A 970 23.21 45.09 6.71
CA GLN A 970 22.50 45.90 7.73
C GLN A 970 21.57 46.99 7.15
N GLN A 971 21.46 47.11 5.82
CA GLN A 971 20.61 48.13 5.18
C GLN A 971 19.16 47.68 4.95
N GLN A 972 18.84 46.37 5.04
CA GLN A 972 17.48 45.86 4.77
C GLN A 972 16.60 45.74 6.03
N GLU A 973 17.15 45.50 7.21
CA GLU A 973 16.36 45.42 8.45
C GLU A 973 15.96 46.80 9.01
N ALA A 974 16.64 47.88 8.60
CA ALA A 974 16.32 49.25 9.03
C ALA A 974 15.07 49.84 8.34
N ASP A 975 14.77 49.44 7.10
CA ASP A 975 13.65 50.00 6.33
C ASP A 975 12.29 49.33 6.65
N GLU A 976 12.28 48.10 7.16
CA GLU A 976 11.03 47.39 7.48
C GLU A 976 10.44 47.78 8.84
N ALA A 977 11.28 48.19 9.80
CA ALA A 977 10.87 48.70 11.10
C ALA A 977 10.04 50.00 11.00
N THR A 978 10.24 50.80 9.94
CA THR A 978 9.64 52.13 9.79
C THR A 978 8.26 52.10 9.10
N ARG A 979 7.80 50.95 8.60
CA ARG A 979 6.48 50.80 7.93
C ARG A 979 5.34 50.28 8.81
N ARG A 980 5.57 49.87 10.05
CA ARG A 980 4.54 49.30 10.95
C ARG A 980 3.82 50.31 11.87
N SER A 981 3.86 51.61 11.55
CA SER A 981 3.14 52.65 12.32
C SER A 981 2.31 53.59 11.44
N ARG A 982 1.18 53.09 10.90
CA ARG A 982 -0.07 53.85 10.63
C ARG A 982 -1.13 52.98 9.91
N GLY A 983 -2.39 53.12 10.34
CA GLY A 983 -3.57 52.48 9.73
C GLY A 983 -3.94 51.17 10.43
N GLY A 984 -5.08 51.03 11.12
CA GLY A 984 -6.28 51.86 11.14
C GLY A 984 -7.44 51.10 10.49
N SER A 985 -8.24 50.41 11.31
CA SER A 985 -9.34 49.56 10.87
C SER A 985 -10.45 50.34 10.17
N VAL A 986 -10.77 49.99 8.92
CA VAL A 986 -11.92 50.53 8.18
C VAL A 986 -13.12 49.61 8.38
N SER A 987 -14.27 50.17 8.77
CA SER A 987 -15.48 49.37 9.04
C SER A 987 -16.27 49.09 7.76
N ALA A 988 -17.14 48.06 7.80
CA ALA A 988 -17.99 47.68 6.68
C ALA A 988 -18.96 48.78 6.18
N GLN A 989 -19.19 49.84 6.97
CA GLN A 989 -20.03 50.98 6.57
C GLN A 989 -19.36 51.92 5.56
N ASP A 990 -18.02 51.99 5.52
CA ASP A 990 -17.31 52.84 4.55
C ASP A 990 -17.23 52.23 3.15
N LEU A 991 -17.24 50.90 3.04
CA LEU A 991 -17.31 50.20 1.76
C LEU A 991 -18.67 50.42 1.07
N LEU A 992 -19.77 50.40 1.85
CA LEU A 992 -21.12 50.64 1.34
C LEU A 992 -21.36 52.08 0.85
N ARG A 993 -20.48 53.04 1.20
CA ARG A 993 -20.52 54.41 0.66
C ARG A 993 -19.81 54.58 -0.70
N ARG A 994 -18.96 53.63 -1.12
CA ARG A 994 -18.14 53.78 -2.35
C ARG A 994 -18.78 53.27 -3.64
N GLU A 995 -19.82 52.43 -3.58
CA GLU A 995 -20.44 51.86 -4.80
C GLU A 995 -21.72 52.56 -5.30
N GLY A 996 -22.13 53.67 -4.68
CA GLY A 996 -23.03 54.64 -5.33
C GLY A 996 -24.44 54.17 -5.70
N ARG A 997 -24.92 53.02 -5.20
CA ARG A 997 -26.31 52.56 -5.37
C ARG A 997 -27.11 52.74 -4.09
N ARG A 998 -28.23 53.45 -4.18
CA ARG A 998 -29.20 53.62 -3.10
C ARG A 998 -30.35 52.60 -3.25
N ILE A 999 -30.77 52.07 -2.11
CA ILE A 999 -31.89 51.14 -1.87
C ILE A 999 -31.62 49.72 -2.35
#